data_AF-A0A7Y5VTV3-F1
#
_entry.id   AF-A0A7Y5VTV3-F1
#
_cell.length_a   1.000
_cell.length_b   1.000
_cell.length_c   1.000
_cell.angle_alpha   90.00
_cell.angle_beta   90.00
_cell.angle_gamma   90.00
#
_symmetry.space_group_name_H-M   'P 1'
#
loop_
_entity.id
_entity.type
_entity.pdbx_description
1 polymer ?
#
loop_
_entity_poly.entity_id
_entity_poly.type
_entity_poly.pdbx_seq_one_letter_code
_entity_poly.pdbx_strand_id
1 'polypeptide(L)'
;MNHRRTTTSFIACALACAAVLAPGEATRAGNHVESTWLPVEQFNLRPDTYELKLRRPYDRFGVVRQPMVFLAMSADAATATQPADRPRIEFTCNGRDLPAWDIQPHLTAYVIGIDTLEANDGRAAGQLWITARVSAPRPFALSTLGSPDFLAAPSDFDGPLELLIERLPAGDARTGFEGLSHLIGNRLDAAEAACLSAQHASDERIGRFARRNLRMIRYMKRPQPYALDYATRRNTLMYLQQIGLFALARVEGSNIGPFDGGAADAWHRLSELVERLNSPPETAAKYAWRAGLAAAQARGGAPVEWYVLVVILNEEEVERQRDGRTVRETVRLTTEQVERIYHDWFLVQQFVFGASDGMLLLKTDFVWLKDQSVQKYTTHAGMLYGPADDLFAVRGAYDSVISIRPTGGSAACGPDVGPNGAALTDLGPDRGWEVMLHEWNHQFDWTTIAAESAPGYPVTHDSDGCGIRPIPSMGFGHRSSMRYYMTLANYRKTMIAAPAVPEAYLRRWMVEGPYEVSGTLSPDGMPDKHVLDPFPPAGASPVAPRPVESATPFVDLRHHVGDVRWGVAKASCWVYSPREQVAAMWLGHNDGMAVWVNRQLVHRGVYYATARWEDKNLPDMVMSRARLRRGWNRIEAIVEGWPAPREKGWGFSLRLTSWENREIPGLAFRVTDPAEEERAPEYEPPAAGRYYDWAEASGNYHDSAPRLSDADLQAITGVAGLVARGAIDPADPTRGHVALGVPEAAAGPGYRVLPETWDRQRDTDWTLNNVMDWSREDTAAYAYRNDGRWRALLVLRPEAYRAYLELLNEAPEAKEMFGELRPSQRVLGYLYIPPGSSARTLLVVDAALGDPAGWPVDEEDLLKLPISEGMEILMPPAERPARTETQSGIRE
;
A
#
# COMPACT_ATOMS: atom_id res chain seq x y z
N MET A 1 16.86 -45.10 -21.38
CA MET A 1 17.04 -45.39 -19.93
C MET A 1 17.86 -44.34 -19.15
N ASN A 2 18.67 -43.47 -19.79
CA ASN A 2 19.41 -42.41 -19.09
C ASN A 2 18.60 -41.13 -18.74
N HIS A 3 17.39 -40.96 -19.29
CA HIS A 3 16.56 -39.78 -19.00
C HIS A 3 15.79 -39.84 -17.67
N ARG A 4 15.57 -41.03 -17.08
CA ARG A 4 14.88 -41.15 -15.78
C ARG A 4 15.79 -40.83 -14.59
N ARG A 5 17.10 -41.01 -14.71
CA ARG A 5 18.06 -40.67 -13.64
C ARG A 5 18.30 -39.16 -13.51
N THR A 6 18.24 -38.41 -14.61
CA THR A 6 18.37 -36.95 -14.56
C THR A 6 17.14 -36.29 -13.96
N THR A 7 15.91 -36.79 -14.18
CA THR A 7 14.71 -36.22 -13.55
C THR A 7 14.68 -36.47 -12.04
N THR A 8 15.08 -37.65 -11.55
CA THR A 8 15.17 -37.90 -10.10
C THR A 8 16.31 -37.12 -9.46
N SER A 9 17.44 -36.91 -10.15
CA SER A 9 18.51 -36.03 -9.66
C SER A 9 18.19 -34.55 -9.76
N PHE A 10 17.38 -34.10 -10.72
CA PHE A 10 16.93 -32.69 -10.82
C PHE A 10 15.78 -32.41 -9.84
N ILE A 11 14.89 -33.38 -9.58
CA ILE A 11 13.88 -33.30 -8.52
C ILE A 11 14.55 -33.38 -7.16
N ALA A 12 15.54 -34.26 -6.96
CA ALA A 12 16.33 -34.29 -5.74
C ALA A 12 17.26 -33.09 -5.62
N CYS A 13 17.70 -32.44 -6.70
CA CYS A 13 18.52 -31.22 -6.67
C CYS A 13 17.67 -29.95 -6.67
N ALA A 14 16.39 -29.97 -7.04
CA ALA A 14 15.43 -28.88 -6.88
C ALA A 14 14.68 -28.98 -5.54
N LEU A 15 14.46 -30.20 -5.01
CA LEU A 15 14.04 -30.44 -3.63
C LEU A 15 15.21 -30.30 -2.67
N ALA A 16 16.44 -30.70 -3.05
CA ALA A 16 17.63 -30.31 -2.32
C ALA A 16 17.88 -28.84 -2.52
N CYS A 17 17.77 -28.19 -3.68
CA CYS A 17 17.85 -26.72 -3.70
C CYS A 17 16.68 -26.07 -2.94
N ALA A 18 15.48 -26.65 -2.83
CA ALA A 18 14.44 -26.17 -1.93
C ALA A 18 14.67 -26.55 -0.44
N ALA A 19 15.62 -27.44 -0.15
CA ALA A 19 16.02 -27.89 1.20
C ALA A 19 17.50 -27.52 1.57
N VAL A 20 18.26 -26.95 0.65
CA VAL A 20 19.73 -26.72 0.63
C VAL A 20 20.06 -25.34 0.05
N LEU A 21 19.20 -24.70 -0.77
CA LEU A 21 19.11 -23.23 -0.74
C LEU A 21 18.43 -22.89 0.58
N ALA A 22 19.27 -22.80 1.60
CA ALA A 22 18.99 -22.32 2.93
C ALA A 22 17.70 -22.91 3.55
N PRO A 23 17.80 -23.90 4.47
CA PRO A 23 16.70 -24.15 5.40
C PRO A 23 16.25 -22.86 6.15
N GLY A 24 16.99 -21.74 6.06
CA GLY A 24 16.58 -20.39 6.46
C GLY A 24 15.72 -19.61 5.44
N GLU A 25 15.84 -19.85 4.13
CA GLU A 25 15.01 -19.18 3.10
C GLU A 25 13.66 -19.87 2.85
N ALA A 26 13.46 -21.10 3.34
CA ALA A 26 12.22 -21.88 3.18
C ALA A 26 11.17 -21.65 4.28
N THR A 27 11.32 -20.62 5.12
CA THR A 27 10.48 -20.38 6.30
C THR A 27 9.34 -19.39 5.97
N ARG A 28 8.10 -19.82 6.27
CA ARG A 28 6.88 -19.49 5.50
C ARG A 28 6.00 -18.44 6.18
N ALA A 29 6.17 -17.20 5.78
CA ALA A 29 5.38 -16.09 6.29
C ALA A 29 3.98 -15.99 5.63
N GLY A 30 2.95 -16.43 6.36
CA GLY A 30 1.49 -16.22 6.22
C GLY A 30 1.01 -14.76 6.14
N ASN A 31 -0.22 -14.55 5.69
CA ASN A 31 -0.86 -13.23 5.50
C ASN A 31 -1.34 -12.54 6.77
N HIS A 32 -1.22 -13.19 7.93
CA HIS A 32 -1.69 -12.60 9.15
C HIS A 32 -0.79 -13.03 10.29
N VAL A 33 -0.60 -12.16 11.28
CA VAL A 33 0.33 -12.35 12.43
C VAL A 33 0.22 -13.76 13.04
N GLU A 34 -0.98 -14.32 13.06
CA GLU A 34 -1.33 -15.63 13.61
C GLU A 34 -1.08 -16.83 12.67
N SER A 35 -0.68 -16.62 11.42
CA SER A 35 -0.25 -17.67 10.47
C SER A 35 1.14 -17.41 9.86
N THR A 36 1.75 -16.25 10.15
CA THR A 36 3.06 -15.84 9.64
C THR A 36 4.21 -16.51 10.34
N TRP A 37 4.94 -17.38 9.64
CA TRP A 37 6.26 -17.81 10.11
C TRP A 37 7.31 -16.77 9.73
N LEU A 38 8.01 -16.23 10.72
CA LEU A 38 8.99 -15.17 10.48
C LEU A 38 10.40 -15.77 10.53
N PRO A 39 11.19 -15.74 9.43
CA PRO A 39 12.59 -16.15 9.46
C PRO A 39 13.35 -15.35 10.50
N VAL A 40 14.23 -16.02 11.24
CA VAL A 40 15.11 -15.37 12.20
C VAL A 40 16.55 -15.46 11.69
N GLU A 41 17.21 -16.60 11.80
CA GLU A 41 18.62 -16.77 11.46
C GLU A 41 18.94 -18.20 10.98
N GLN A 42 20.03 -18.34 10.22
CA GLN A 42 20.59 -19.62 9.81
C GLN A 42 22.04 -19.76 10.29
N PHE A 43 22.36 -20.93 10.83
CA PHE A 43 23.67 -21.29 11.35
C PHE A 43 24.23 -22.50 10.63
N ASN A 44 25.55 -22.53 10.44
CA ASN A 44 26.28 -23.74 10.08
C ASN A 44 27.03 -24.21 11.32
N LEU A 45 26.46 -25.20 12.01
CA LEU A 45 26.97 -25.68 13.30
C LEU A 45 27.97 -26.81 13.09
N ARG A 46 29.03 -26.83 13.90
CA ARG A 46 30.03 -27.89 14.04
C ARG A 46 29.93 -28.49 15.45
N PRO A 47 30.67 -29.55 15.78
CA PRO A 47 30.68 -30.10 17.14
C PRO A 47 31.36 -29.10 18.08
N ASP A 48 30.54 -28.35 18.81
CA ASP A 48 30.98 -27.27 19.73
C ASP A 48 29.81 -26.84 20.62
N THR A 49 30.06 -25.87 21.51
CA THR A 49 29.04 -25.14 22.25
C THR A 49 28.90 -23.73 21.68
N TYR A 50 27.67 -23.34 21.35
CA TYR A 50 27.35 -22.04 20.78
C TYR A 50 26.48 -21.23 21.73
N GLU A 51 26.78 -19.94 21.89
CA GLU A 51 25.84 -18.97 22.43
C GLU A 51 25.10 -18.30 21.27
N LEU A 52 23.81 -18.60 21.15
CA LEU A 52 22.97 -18.05 20.09
C LEU A 52 22.13 -16.90 20.66
N LYS A 53 22.20 -15.74 20.03
CA LYS A 53 21.39 -14.56 20.35
C LYS A 53 20.47 -14.25 19.19
N LEU A 54 19.31 -14.89 19.19
CA LEU A 54 18.37 -14.87 18.08
C LEU A 54 17.41 -13.71 18.23
N ARG A 55 17.17 -12.93 17.17
CA ARG A 55 16.09 -11.93 17.18
C ARG A 55 14.73 -12.64 17.24
N ARG A 56 13.84 -12.23 18.14
CA ARG A 56 12.47 -12.77 18.14
C ARG A 56 11.71 -12.23 16.92
N PRO A 57 10.69 -12.97 16.43
CA PRO A 57 9.75 -12.47 15.43
C PRO A 57 9.23 -11.10 15.84
N TYR A 58 9.23 -10.13 14.92
CA TYR A 58 8.75 -8.77 15.19
C TYR A 58 7.83 -8.29 14.08
N ASP A 59 6.88 -7.44 14.44
CA ASP A 59 6.10 -6.61 13.54
C ASP A 59 6.30 -5.14 13.91
N ARG A 60 5.53 -4.24 13.29
CA ARG A 60 5.58 -2.80 13.60
C ARG A 60 5.24 -2.44 15.05
N PHE A 61 4.57 -3.32 15.79
CA PHE A 61 4.21 -3.14 17.20
C PHE A 61 5.24 -3.75 18.17
N GLY A 62 6.31 -4.35 17.64
CA GLY A 62 7.38 -4.95 18.40
C GLY A 62 7.39 -6.47 18.28
N VAL A 63 7.81 -7.15 19.35
CA VAL A 63 7.97 -8.61 19.33
C VAL A 63 6.61 -9.30 19.24
N VAL A 64 6.44 -10.13 18.23
CA VAL A 64 5.25 -10.97 18.09
C VAL A 64 5.36 -12.15 19.07
N ARG A 65 4.28 -12.40 19.81
CA ARG A 65 4.17 -13.53 20.72
C ARG A 65 3.97 -14.83 19.95
N GLN A 66 5.06 -15.43 19.48
CA GLN A 66 5.09 -16.72 18.77
C GLN A 66 6.16 -17.65 19.35
N PRO A 67 5.92 -18.98 19.37
CA PRO A 67 6.95 -19.98 19.64
C PRO A 67 8.09 -19.91 18.62
N MET A 68 9.29 -20.28 19.06
CA MET A 68 10.48 -20.38 18.20
C MET A 68 10.64 -21.82 17.75
N VAL A 69 10.83 -22.03 16.46
CA VAL A 69 11.03 -23.35 15.85
C VAL A 69 12.41 -23.40 15.22
N PHE A 70 13.11 -24.49 15.50
CA PHE A 70 14.41 -24.81 14.93
C PHE A 70 14.22 -25.95 13.94
N LEU A 71 14.78 -25.79 12.75
CA LEU A 71 14.76 -26.79 11.68
C LEU A 71 16.18 -27.26 11.39
N ALA A 72 16.36 -28.58 11.34
CA ALA A 72 17.65 -29.18 11.00
C ALA A 72 17.46 -30.48 10.23
N MET A 73 18.39 -30.73 9.31
CA MET A 73 18.54 -32.00 8.61
C MET A 73 20.01 -32.38 8.57
N SER A 74 20.30 -33.69 8.61
CA SER A 74 21.65 -34.19 8.44
C SER A 74 21.72 -35.21 7.31
N ALA A 75 22.50 -34.90 6.26
CA ALA A 75 22.75 -35.85 5.18
C ALA A 75 23.44 -37.13 5.68
N ASP A 76 24.25 -37.04 6.74
CA ASP A 76 24.95 -38.18 7.33
C ASP A 76 24.04 -39.06 8.19
N ALA A 77 22.91 -38.54 8.69
CA ALA A 77 21.98 -39.38 9.43
C ALA A 77 21.41 -40.51 8.53
N ALA A 78 21.37 -40.31 7.20
CA ALA A 78 20.96 -41.35 6.25
C ALA A 78 21.94 -42.53 6.17
N THR A 79 23.22 -42.32 6.53
CA THR A 79 24.26 -43.36 6.54
C THR A 79 24.59 -43.86 7.95
N ALA A 80 24.14 -43.16 8.99
CA ALA A 80 24.25 -43.60 10.38
C ALA A 80 23.40 -44.86 10.62
N THR A 81 24.06 -45.99 10.84
CA THR A 81 23.40 -47.27 11.12
C THR A 81 23.00 -47.42 12.60
N GLN A 82 23.62 -46.65 13.50
CA GLN A 82 23.28 -46.61 14.92
C GLN A 82 22.74 -45.24 15.33
N PRO A 83 21.72 -45.17 16.21
CA PRO A 83 21.20 -43.91 16.75
C PRO A 83 22.27 -43.01 17.41
N ALA A 84 23.29 -43.62 18.03
CA ALA A 84 24.38 -42.91 18.71
C ALA A 84 25.28 -42.09 17.77
N ASP A 85 25.27 -42.39 16.46
CA ASP A 85 26.07 -41.68 15.46
C ASP A 85 25.33 -40.46 14.87
N ARG A 86 24.08 -40.23 15.28
CA ARG A 86 23.27 -39.11 14.77
C ARG A 86 23.70 -37.80 15.42
N PRO A 87 23.71 -36.69 14.66
CA PRO A 87 23.89 -35.38 15.26
C PRO A 87 22.85 -35.15 16.34
N ARG A 88 23.28 -34.60 17.47
CA ARG A 88 22.45 -34.30 18.63
C ARG A 88 22.68 -32.85 19.05
N ILE A 89 21.60 -32.15 19.34
CA ILE A 89 21.64 -30.81 19.92
C ILE A 89 21.02 -30.85 21.31
N GLU A 90 21.71 -30.26 22.28
CA GLU A 90 21.21 -30.04 23.63
C GLU A 90 21.15 -28.53 23.86
N PHE A 91 19.94 -28.02 24.09
CA PHE A 91 19.72 -26.62 24.34
C PHE A 91 19.66 -26.34 25.84
N THR A 92 20.28 -25.24 26.27
CA THR A 92 20.16 -24.71 27.63
C THR A 92 19.70 -23.26 27.54
N CYS A 93 18.61 -22.92 28.24
CA CYS A 93 18.00 -21.60 28.25
C CYS A 93 17.91 -21.10 29.70
N ASN A 94 18.54 -19.97 30.02
CA ASN A 94 18.61 -19.43 31.38
C ASN A 94 19.06 -20.47 32.43
N GLY A 95 20.06 -21.31 32.08
CA GLY A 95 20.57 -22.37 32.95
C GLY A 95 19.66 -23.60 33.10
N ARG A 96 18.48 -23.62 32.47
CA ARG A 96 17.59 -24.78 32.39
C ARG A 96 17.91 -25.59 31.13
N ASP A 97 18.25 -26.86 31.32
CA ASP A 97 18.40 -27.81 30.21
C ASP A 97 17.02 -28.15 29.62
N LEU A 98 16.92 -28.04 28.29
CA LEU A 98 15.75 -28.43 27.52
C LEU A 98 15.92 -29.86 26.98
N PRO A 99 14.84 -30.55 26.55
CA PRO A 99 14.95 -31.90 26.02
C PRO A 99 15.95 -31.99 24.87
N ALA A 100 16.75 -33.05 24.82
CA ALA A 100 17.72 -33.25 23.75
C ALA A 100 17.02 -33.55 22.41
N TRP A 101 17.71 -33.20 21.31
CA TRP A 101 17.19 -33.35 19.96
C TRP A 101 18.15 -34.17 19.10
N ASP A 102 17.75 -35.41 18.78
CA ASP A 102 18.48 -36.27 17.85
C ASP A 102 18.03 -36.00 16.40
N ILE A 103 18.92 -35.38 15.61
CA ILE A 103 18.64 -34.95 14.23
C ILE A 103 18.48 -36.17 13.31
N GLN A 104 17.41 -36.18 12.53
CA GLN A 104 17.06 -37.28 11.64
C GLN A 104 17.65 -37.12 10.23
N PRO A 105 17.60 -38.17 9.38
CA PRO A 105 18.02 -38.10 7.96
C PRO A 105 17.15 -37.19 7.10
N HIS A 106 15.95 -36.89 7.58
CA HIS A 106 15.02 -35.94 6.99
C HIS A 106 14.96 -34.69 7.86
N LEU A 107 14.42 -33.60 7.31
CA LEU A 107 14.19 -32.39 8.06
C LEU A 107 13.32 -32.71 9.28
N THR A 108 13.70 -32.20 10.45
CA THR A 108 12.95 -32.31 11.70
C THR A 108 12.83 -30.94 12.35
N ALA A 109 11.94 -30.82 13.32
CA ALA A 109 11.69 -29.58 14.03
C ALA A 109 11.86 -29.74 15.54
N TYR A 110 12.34 -28.68 16.17
CA TYR A 110 12.37 -28.51 17.61
C TYR A 110 11.65 -27.22 17.98
N VAL A 111 10.81 -27.27 18.99
CA VAL A 111 9.95 -26.15 19.41
C VAL A 111 10.45 -25.63 20.75
N ILE A 112 10.55 -24.32 20.88
CA ILE A 112 10.71 -23.61 22.16
C ILE A 112 9.42 -22.87 22.44
N GLY A 113 8.79 -23.22 23.56
CA GLY A 113 7.48 -22.75 23.98
C GLY A 113 7.50 -21.28 24.38
N ILE A 114 6.30 -20.67 24.41
CA ILE A 114 6.13 -19.27 24.79
C ILE A 114 6.64 -19.02 26.20
N ASP A 115 6.37 -19.90 27.15
CA ASP A 115 6.73 -19.65 28.56
C ASP A 115 8.25 -19.59 28.74
N THR A 116 9.00 -20.39 27.98
CA THR A 116 10.47 -20.36 27.94
C THR A 116 10.99 -19.08 27.27
N LEU A 117 10.34 -18.62 26.19
CA LEU A 117 10.69 -17.33 25.55
C LEU A 117 10.39 -16.12 26.44
N GLU A 118 9.28 -16.15 27.17
CA GLU A 118 8.85 -15.05 28.03
C GLU A 118 9.64 -14.98 29.34
N ALA A 119 10.22 -16.12 29.77
CA ALA A 119 11.15 -16.20 30.88
C ALA A 119 12.61 -15.91 30.49
N ASN A 120 12.94 -15.83 29.18
CA ASN A 120 14.30 -15.66 28.69
C ASN A 120 14.91 -14.29 29.03
N ASP A 121 16.19 -14.26 29.41
CA ASP A 121 16.87 -13.01 29.81
C ASP A 121 17.02 -12.02 28.64
N GLY A 122 17.06 -12.52 27.41
CA GLY A 122 17.09 -11.73 26.18
C GLY A 122 15.76 -11.06 25.82
N ARG A 123 14.65 -11.40 26.50
CA ARG A 123 13.30 -10.90 26.17
C ARG A 123 13.23 -9.38 26.11
N ALA A 124 13.83 -8.69 27.09
CA ALA A 124 13.78 -7.23 27.16
C ALA A 124 14.47 -6.55 25.96
N ALA A 125 15.42 -7.25 25.32
CA ALA A 125 16.08 -6.81 24.10
C ALA A 125 15.38 -7.32 22.82
N GLY A 126 14.22 -7.98 22.95
CA GLY A 126 13.54 -8.64 21.84
C GLY A 126 14.31 -9.83 21.25
N GLN A 127 15.10 -10.51 22.08
CA GLN A 127 15.96 -11.62 21.68
C GLN A 127 15.62 -12.91 22.45
N LEU A 128 16.05 -14.04 21.90
CA LEU A 128 16.17 -15.33 22.55
C LEU A 128 17.66 -15.61 22.72
N TRP A 129 18.12 -15.69 23.96
CA TRP A 129 19.48 -16.10 24.31
C TRP A 129 19.48 -17.56 24.72
N ILE A 130 20.18 -18.41 23.96
CA ILE A 130 20.19 -19.85 24.18
C ILE A 130 21.56 -20.45 23.91
N THR A 131 21.98 -21.39 24.74
CA THR A 131 23.20 -22.16 24.51
C THR A 131 22.84 -23.44 23.78
N ALA A 132 23.53 -23.74 22.69
CA ALA A 132 23.38 -24.98 21.93
C ALA A 132 24.67 -25.80 22.02
N ARG A 133 24.62 -26.95 22.69
CA ARG A 133 25.71 -27.94 22.68
C ARG A 133 25.45 -28.94 21.56
N VAL A 134 26.37 -29.01 20.60
CA VAL A 134 26.23 -29.81 19.39
C VAL A 134 27.20 -30.98 19.45
N SER A 135 26.66 -32.19 19.41
CA SER A 135 27.43 -33.43 19.21
C SER A 135 27.13 -33.97 17.82
N ALA A 136 28.07 -33.82 16.88
CA ALA A 136 27.86 -34.26 15.51
C ALA A 136 29.15 -34.83 14.90
N PRO A 137 29.08 -35.75 13.92
CA PRO A 137 30.27 -36.18 13.19
C PRO A 137 30.74 -35.15 12.15
N ARG A 138 29.82 -34.32 11.63
CA ARG A 138 30.08 -33.30 10.61
C ARG A 138 29.22 -32.05 10.80
N PRO A 139 29.59 -30.93 10.15
CA PRO A 139 28.78 -29.72 10.20
C PRO A 139 27.40 -29.92 9.55
N PHE A 140 26.37 -29.25 10.07
CA PHE A 140 25.03 -29.22 9.48
C PHE A 140 24.39 -27.82 9.61
N ALA A 141 23.36 -27.57 8.81
CA ALA A 141 22.62 -26.32 8.83
C ALA A 141 21.49 -26.37 9.87
N LEU A 142 21.43 -25.37 10.74
CA LEU A 142 20.34 -25.10 11.67
C LEU A 142 19.64 -23.82 11.23
N SER A 143 18.32 -23.85 11.10
CA SER A 143 17.53 -22.67 10.74
C SER A 143 16.51 -22.38 11.81
N THR A 144 16.22 -21.10 12.03
CA THR A 144 15.36 -20.64 13.13
C THR A 144 14.27 -19.73 12.59
N LEU A 145 13.08 -19.86 13.14
CA LEU A 145 11.90 -19.13 12.72
C LEU A 145 10.90 -18.97 13.87
N GLY A 146 10.10 -17.93 13.85
CA GLY A 146 8.84 -17.88 14.60
C GLY A 146 7.77 -18.67 13.89
N SER A 147 6.94 -19.44 14.59
CA SER A 147 5.81 -20.13 13.98
C SER A 147 4.57 -20.04 14.87
N PRO A 148 3.50 -19.35 14.42
CA PRO A 148 2.28 -19.22 15.18
C PRO A 148 1.45 -20.51 15.21
N ASP A 149 1.75 -21.51 14.37
CA ASP A 149 1.06 -22.82 14.39
C ASP A 149 1.19 -23.49 15.76
N PHE A 150 2.34 -23.28 16.40
CA PHE A 150 2.63 -23.82 17.72
C PHE A 150 1.96 -23.05 18.85
N LEU A 151 1.18 -21.99 18.58
CA LEU A 151 0.31 -21.37 19.59
C LEU A 151 -0.82 -22.30 20.03
N ALA A 152 -1.13 -23.33 19.24
CA ALA A 152 -2.04 -24.40 19.63
C ALA A 152 -1.36 -25.51 20.47
N ALA A 153 -0.03 -25.51 20.58
CA ALA A 153 0.69 -26.38 21.50
C ALA A 153 0.60 -25.85 22.94
N PRO A 154 0.84 -26.69 23.96
CA PRO A 154 1.01 -26.21 25.34
C PRO A 154 2.10 -25.12 25.41
N SER A 155 1.83 -24.02 26.11
CA SER A 155 2.73 -22.85 26.16
C SER A 155 4.09 -23.15 26.78
N ASP A 156 4.16 -24.18 27.61
CA ASP A 156 5.33 -24.67 28.34
C ASP A 156 6.08 -25.79 27.60
N PHE A 157 5.64 -26.17 26.39
CA PHE A 157 6.27 -27.23 25.63
C PHE A 157 7.60 -26.76 25.02
N ASP A 158 8.68 -27.41 25.43
CA ASP A 158 9.99 -27.37 24.77
C ASP A 158 10.37 -28.79 24.33
N GLY A 159 10.80 -28.98 23.09
CA GLY A 159 11.26 -30.29 22.63
C GLY A 159 11.10 -30.56 21.13
N PRO A 160 11.52 -31.75 20.66
CA PRO A 160 11.28 -32.20 19.29
C PRO A 160 9.79 -32.28 18.97
N LEU A 161 9.41 -31.99 17.72
CA LEU A 161 8.02 -32.02 17.25
C LEU A 161 7.34 -33.38 17.47
N GLU A 162 8.08 -34.47 17.36
CA GLU A 162 7.57 -35.82 17.59
C GLU A 162 7.10 -36.01 19.04
N LEU A 163 7.84 -35.45 20.00
CA LEU A 163 7.46 -35.49 21.42
C LEU A 163 6.21 -34.65 21.69
N LEU A 164 6.01 -33.54 20.97
CA LEU A 164 4.76 -32.78 21.05
C LEU A 164 3.58 -33.62 20.60
N ILE A 165 3.71 -34.26 19.43
CA ILE A 165 2.66 -35.11 18.83
C ILE A 165 2.28 -36.26 19.78
N GLU A 166 3.28 -36.88 20.43
CA GLU A 166 3.05 -37.95 21.41
C GLU A 166 2.31 -37.48 22.66
N ARG A 167 2.57 -36.25 23.12
CA ARG A 167 1.91 -35.65 24.30
C ARG A 167 0.49 -35.18 24.03
N LEU A 168 0.17 -34.84 22.77
CA LEU A 168 -1.15 -34.36 22.42
C LEU A 168 -2.19 -35.50 22.47
N PRO A 169 -3.39 -35.25 23.00
CA PRO A 169 -4.48 -36.23 22.94
C PRO A 169 -4.88 -36.51 21.48
N ALA A 170 -5.44 -37.70 21.22
CA ALA A 170 -6.01 -37.99 19.92
C ALA A 170 -7.12 -36.99 19.57
N GLY A 171 -7.07 -36.42 18.36
CA GLY A 171 -7.98 -35.37 17.90
C GLY A 171 -7.29 -34.44 16.89
N ASP A 172 -8.00 -33.37 16.51
CA ASP A 172 -7.59 -32.48 15.42
C ASP A 172 -6.20 -31.87 15.61
N ALA A 173 -5.88 -31.44 16.84
CA ALA A 173 -4.58 -30.83 17.13
C ALA A 173 -3.43 -31.80 16.83
N ARG A 174 -3.53 -33.05 17.33
CA ARG A 174 -2.54 -34.09 17.05
C ARG A 174 -2.46 -34.39 15.56
N THR A 175 -3.59 -34.57 14.87
CA THR A 175 -3.63 -34.84 13.43
C THR A 175 -3.02 -33.68 12.62
N GLY A 176 -3.27 -32.44 13.00
CA GLY A 176 -2.66 -31.28 12.38
C GLY A 176 -1.14 -31.26 12.53
N PHE A 177 -0.61 -31.49 13.74
CA PHE A 177 0.85 -31.55 13.96
C PHE A 177 1.49 -32.79 13.32
N GLU A 178 0.80 -33.93 13.23
CA GLU A 178 1.22 -35.08 12.42
C GLU A 178 1.33 -34.68 10.95
N GLY A 179 0.35 -33.96 10.40
CA GLY A 179 0.39 -33.39 9.06
C GLY A 179 1.61 -32.48 8.85
N LEU A 180 1.92 -31.61 9.81
CA LEU A 180 3.12 -30.77 9.78
C LEU A 180 4.42 -31.60 9.84
N SER A 181 4.52 -32.61 10.70
CA SER A 181 5.68 -33.51 10.75
C SER A 181 5.87 -34.27 9.43
N HIS A 182 4.79 -34.79 8.84
CA HIS A 182 4.82 -35.39 7.51
C HIS A 182 5.32 -34.40 6.45
N LEU A 183 4.86 -33.15 6.52
CA LEU A 183 5.22 -32.10 5.58
C LEU A 183 6.71 -31.74 5.66
N ILE A 184 7.23 -31.54 6.86
CA ILE A 184 8.65 -31.27 7.14
C ILE A 184 9.48 -32.46 6.65
N GLY A 185 9.04 -33.69 6.90
CA GLY A 185 9.67 -34.91 6.39
C GLY A 185 9.46 -35.21 4.90
N ASN A 186 8.90 -34.28 4.12
CA ASN A 186 8.60 -34.41 2.68
C ASN A 186 7.74 -35.66 2.32
N ARG A 187 6.83 -36.06 3.21
CA ARG A 187 5.84 -37.13 3.00
C ARG A 187 4.51 -36.54 2.57
N LEU A 188 4.48 -35.97 1.36
CA LEU A 188 3.41 -35.06 0.93
C LEU A 188 2.00 -35.67 0.94
N ASP A 189 1.85 -36.93 0.53
CA ASP A 189 0.53 -37.58 0.51
C ASP A 189 -0.02 -37.85 1.92
N ALA A 190 0.85 -38.23 2.86
CA ALA A 190 0.48 -38.39 4.26
C ALA A 190 0.16 -37.04 4.92
N ALA A 191 0.94 -36.00 4.60
CA ALA A 191 0.69 -34.64 5.04
C ALA A 191 -0.67 -34.12 4.53
N GLU A 192 -0.98 -34.39 3.27
CA GLU A 192 -2.25 -33.99 2.64
C GLU A 192 -3.43 -34.67 3.33
N ALA A 193 -3.37 -35.99 3.51
CA ALA A 193 -4.42 -36.74 4.19
C ALA A 193 -4.69 -36.24 5.61
N ALA A 194 -3.62 -35.98 6.39
CA ALA A 194 -3.74 -35.44 7.74
C ALA A 194 -4.31 -34.01 7.74
N CYS A 195 -3.82 -33.13 6.86
CA CYS A 195 -4.31 -31.76 6.79
C CYS A 195 -5.76 -31.68 6.29
N LEU A 196 -6.18 -32.52 5.34
CA LEU A 196 -7.59 -32.62 4.91
C LEU A 196 -8.50 -33.04 6.05
N SER A 197 -8.04 -33.93 6.93
CA SER A 197 -8.78 -34.34 8.12
C SER A 197 -8.88 -33.21 9.16
N ALA A 198 -7.87 -32.35 9.24
CA ALA A 198 -7.78 -31.28 10.25
C ALA A 198 -8.29 -29.91 9.77
N GLN A 199 -8.56 -29.70 8.48
CA GLN A 199 -8.90 -28.37 7.92
C GLN A 199 -10.18 -27.73 8.47
N HIS A 200 -11.05 -28.55 9.06
CA HIS A 200 -12.30 -28.15 9.71
C HIS A 200 -12.26 -28.39 11.23
N ALA A 201 -11.06 -28.38 11.82
CA ALA A 201 -10.88 -28.57 13.25
C ALA A 201 -11.71 -27.57 14.07
N SER A 202 -12.20 -27.99 15.24
CA SER A 202 -12.94 -27.08 16.13
C SER A 202 -12.07 -25.96 16.72
N ASP A 203 -10.77 -26.22 16.90
CA ASP A 203 -9.79 -25.16 17.16
C ASP A 203 -9.36 -24.58 15.83
N GLU A 204 -9.84 -23.38 15.55
CA GLU A 204 -9.63 -22.72 14.27
C GLU A 204 -8.15 -22.41 13.96
N ARG A 205 -7.29 -22.32 14.99
CA ARG A 205 -5.85 -22.22 14.77
C ARG A 205 -5.32 -23.46 14.05
N ILE A 206 -5.83 -24.65 14.44
CA ILE A 206 -5.51 -25.93 13.81
C ILE A 206 -6.04 -25.98 12.38
N GLY A 207 -7.32 -25.67 12.20
CA GLY A 207 -7.99 -25.70 10.89
C GLY A 207 -7.26 -24.83 9.87
N ARG A 208 -6.90 -23.62 10.28
CA ARG A 208 -6.22 -22.65 9.43
C ARG A 208 -4.81 -23.06 9.03
N PHE A 209 -3.97 -23.52 9.97
CA PHE A 209 -2.63 -23.97 9.56
C PHE A 209 -2.72 -25.21 8.67
N ALA A 210 -3.70 -26.10 8.89
CA ALA A 210 -3.95 -27.25 8.03
C ALA A 210 -4.31 -26.79 6.60
N ARG A 211 -5.21 -25.80 6.44
CA ARG A 211 -5.54 -25.20 5.13
C ARG A 211 -4.32 -24.54 4.46
N ARG A 212 -3.52 -23.77 5.20
CA ARG A 212 -2.26 -23.20 4.69
C ARG A 212 -1.31 -24.31 4.22
N ASN A 213 -1.16 -25.38 4.99
CA ASN A 213 -0.32 -26.51 4.63
C ASN A 213 -0.86 -27.24 3.39
N LEU A 214 -2.18 -27.36 3.22
CA LEU A 214 -2.78 -27.89 1.98
C LEU A 214 -2.41 -27.05 0.77
N ARG A 215 -2.52 -25.72 0.84
CA ARG A 215 -2.11 -24.81 -0.26
C ARG A 215 -0.64 -24.99 -0.63
N MET A 216 0.19 -25.18 0.38
CA MET A 216 1.61 -25.41 0.21
C MET A 216 1.93 -26.81 -0.35
N ILE A 217 1.20 -27.85 0.04
CA ILE A 217 1.29 -29.18 -0.54
C ILE A 217 0.88 -29.14 -2.01
N ARG A 218 -0.24 -28.47 -2.35
CA ARG A 218 -0.66 -28.22 -3.74
C ARG A 218 0.48 -27.57 -4.54
N TYR A 219 1.14 -26.56 -3.97
CA TYR A 219 2.30 -25.92 -4.59
C TYR A 219 3.47 -26.90 -4.81
N MET A 220 3.81 -27.73 -3.84
CA MET A 220 4.94 -28.66 -3.97
C MET A 220 4.65 -29.84 -4.90
N LYS A 221 3.39 -30.28 -5.00
CA LYS A 221 2.95 -31.37 -5.90
C LYS A 221 2.78 -30.91 -7.35
N ARG A 222 2.75 -29.60 -7.61
CA ARG A 222 2.54 -29.09 -8.98
C ARG A 222 3.73 -29.41 -9.90
N PRO A 223 3.49 -29.50 -11.22
CA PRO A 223 4.55 -29.47 -12.21
C PRO A 223 5.37 -28.18 -12.10
N GLN A 224 6.70 -28.30 -12.02
CA GLN A 224 7.58 -27.12 -11.97
C GLN A 224 7.45 -26.32 -13.28
N PRO A 225 7.19 -25.00 -13.22
CA PRO A 225 7.12 -24.19 -14.43
C PRO A 225 8.50 -24.11 -15.07
N TYR A 226 8.54 -24.04 -16.41
CA TYR A 226 9.77 -23.78 -17.13
C TYR A 226 10.42 -22.48 -16.64
N ALA A 227 11.75 -22.42 -16.65
CA ALA A 227 12.48 -21.22 -16.21
C ALA A 227 12.09 -19.95 -17.00
N LEU A 228 11.65 -20.13 -18.26
CA LEU A 228 11.23 -19.05 -19.16
C LEU A 228 9.71 -18.81 -19.20
N ASP A 229 8.91 -19.59 -18.45
CA ASP A 229 7.46 -19.38 -18.38
C ASP A 229 7.16 -18.23 -17.41
N TYR A 230 7.36 -17.01 -17.90
CA TYR A 230 7.20 -15.78 -17.15
C TYR A 230 5.80 -15.66 -16.54
N ALA A 231 4.76 -15.88 -17.35
CA ALA A 231 3.37 -15.68 -16.93
C ALA A 231 3.00 -16.61 -15.77
N THR A 232 3.33 -17.91 -15.88
CA THR A 232 3.06 -18.86 -14.80
C THR A 232 3.85 -18.53 -13.54
N ARG A 233 5.11 -18.11 -13.65
CA ARG A 233 5.93 -17.71 -12.49
C ARG A 233 5.44 -16.44 -11.82
N ARG A 234 5.09 -15.41 -12.60
CA ARG A 234 4.47 -14.17 -12.09
C ARG A 234 3.18 -14.47 -11.35
N ASN A 235 2.29 -15.24 -11.96
CA ASN A 235 1.00 -15.60 -11.38
C ASN A 235 1.18 -16.46 -10.13
N THR A 236 2.18 -17.35 -10.12
CA THR A 236 2.56 -18.12 -8.94
C THR A 236 3.07 -17.22 -7.83
N LEU A 237 4.00 -16.32 -8.13
CA LEU A 237 4.54 -15.34 -7.18
C LEU A 237 3.38 -14.60 -6.50
N MET A 238 2.44 -14.12 -7.31
CA MET A 238 1.25 -13.42 -6.83
C MET A 238 0.36 -14.31 -5.97
N TYR A 239 0.05 -15.53 -6.41
CA TYR A 239 -0.69 -16.52 -5.60
C TYR A 239 -0.01 -16.74 -4.25
N LEU A 240 1.28 -17.07 -4.24
CA LEU A 240 2.04 -17.38 -3.03
C LEU A 240 2.14 -16.18 -2.09
N GLN A 241 2.31 -14.97 -2.63
CA GLN A 241 2.27 -13.77 -1.81
C GLN A 241 0.87 -13.58 -1.21
N GLN A 242 -0.18 -13.78 -2.00
CA GLN A 242 -1.57 -13.62 -1.58
C GLN A 242 -2.09 -14.70 -0.64
N ILE A 243 -1.36 -15.79 -0.42
CA ILE A 243 -1.70 -16.81 0.61
C ILE A 243 -0.67 -16.86 1.73
N GLY A 244 0.22 -15.86 1.79
CA GLY A 244 1.27 -15.79 2.78
C GLY A 244 2.23 -16.99 2.74
N LEU A 245 2.84 -17.23 1.59
CA LEU A 245 3.99 -18.11 1.43
C LEU A 245 5.18 -17.30 0.87
N PHE A 246 5.52 -16.19 1.55
CA PHE A 246 6.45 -15.17 1.04
C PHE A 246 7.85 -15.70 0.63
N ALA A 247 8.40 -16.67 1.35
CA ALA A 247 9.64 -17.34 0.98
C ALA A 247 9.57 -17.99 -0.42
N LEU A 248 8.53 -18.78 -0.65
CA LEU A 248 8.30 -19.44 -1.94
C LEU A 248 7.98 -18.39 -3.02
N ALA A 249 7.22 -17.36 -2.65
CA ALA A 249 6.95 -16.22 -3.52
C ALA A 249 8.25 -15.54 -3.97
N ARG A 250 9.20 -15.32 -3.05
CA ARG A 250 10.52 -14.75 -3.35
C ARG A 250 11.32 -15.65 -4.30
N VAL A 251 11.31 -16.96 -4.09
CA VAL A 251 11.97 -17.92 -4.99
C VAL A 251 11.39 -17.83 -6.40
N GLU A 252 10.07 -17.82 -6.52
CA GLU A 252 9.41 -17.69 -7.82
C GLU A 252 9.70 -16.35 -8.48
N GLY A 253 9.62 -15.26 -7.73
CA GLY A 253 9.95 -13.93 -8.21
C GLY A 253 11.42 -13.80 -8.64
N SER A 254 12.36 -14.37 -7.88
CA SER A 254 13.80 -14.27 -8.19
C SER A 254 14.18 -15.02 -9.47
N ASN A 255 13.35 -15.99 -9.89
CA ASN A 255 13.49 -16.71 -11.15
C ASN A 255 12.83 -15.98 -12.34
N ILE A 256 12.12 -14.88 -12.10
CA ILE A 256 11.60 -14.01 -13.16
C ILE A 256 12.79 -13.23 -13.74
N GLY A 257 13.17 -13.57 -14.97
CA GLY A 257 14.32 -12.97 -15.64
C GLY A 257 14.21 -11.45 -15.82
N PRO A 258 15.33 -10.74 -16.00
CA PRO A 258 15.37 -9.27 -15.96
C PRO A 258 14.89 -8.52 -17.21
N PHE A 259 14.25 -9.18 -18.18
CA PHE A 259 14.20 -8.68 -19.57
C PHE A 259 12.82 -8.35 -20.16
N ASP A 260 11.74 -8.21 -19.39
CA ASP A 260 10.49 -7.67 -19.93
C ASP A 260 9.95 -6.47 -19.14
N GLY A 261 9.27 -5.56 -19.85
CA GLY A 261 8.55 -4.44 -19.22
C GLY A 261 7.35 -4.89 -18.36
N GLY A 262 6.95 -6.16 -18.45
CA GLY A 262 5.97 -6.77 -17.56
C GLY A 262 6.51 -6.99 -16.13
N ALA A 263 7.84 -7.08 -15.97
CA ALA A 263 8.52 -7.40 -14.71
C ALA A 263 8.37 -6.34 -13.63
N ALA A 264 7.86 -5.14 -13.92
CA ALA A 264 7.69 -4.08 -12.92
C ALA A 264 6.91 -4.54 -11.68
N ASP A 265 5.77 -5.21 -11.87
CA ASP A 265 4.96 -5.72 -10.77
C ASP A 265 5.68 -6.82 -9.98
N ALA A 266 6.39 -7.72 -10.67
CA ALA A 266 7.18 -8.77 -10.04
C ALA A 266 8.34 -8.18 -9.21
N TRP A 267 9.03 -7.15 -9.71
CA TRP A 267 10.10 -6.47 -8.97
C TRP A 267 9.57 -5.72 -7.75
N HIS A 268 8.40 -5.08 -7.87
CA HIS A 268 7.77 -4.42 -6.73
C HIS A 268 7.43 -5.44 -5.64
N ARG A 269 6.77 -6.55 -6.01
CA ARG A 269 6.46 -7.64 -5.07
C ARG A 269 7.73 -8.24 -4.46
N LEU A 270 8.80 -8.40 -5.24
CA LEU A 270 10.10 -8.82 -4.69
C LEU A 270 10.67 -7.84 -3.66
N SER A 271 10.54 -6.52 -3.88
CA SER A 271 10.93 -5.50 -2.90
C SER A 271 10.17 -5.70 -1.59
N GLU A 272 8.85 -5.89 -1.65
CA GLU A 272 8.03 -6.18 -0.48
C GLU A 272 8.44 -7.50 0.21
N LEU A 273 8.68 -8.55 -0.57
CA LEU A 273 9.02 -9.88 -0.07
C LEU A 273 10.37 -9.91 0.64
N VAL A 274 11.41 -9.26 0.10
CA VAL A 274 12.73 -9.27 0.75
C VAL A 274 12.72 -8.49 2.06
N GLU A 275 11.95 -7.40 2.15
CA GLU A 275 11.78 -6.67 3.41
C GLU A 275 11.02 -7.49 4.45
N ARG A 276 9.97 -8.20 4.04
CA ARG A 276 9.24 -9.15 4.90
C ARG A 276 10.13 -10.28 5.42
N LEU A 277 11.09 -10.69 4.62
CA LEU A 277 12.08 -11.70 4.96
C LEU A 277 13.30 -11.09 5.67
N ASN A 278 13.14 -9.88 6.24
CA ASN A 278 14.15 -9.16 7.04
C ASN A 278 15.49 -8.99 6.31
N SER A 279 15.44 -8.85 4.98
CA SER A 279 16.63 -8.47 4.21
C SER A 279 17.01 -7.02 4.50
N PRO A 280 18.30 -6.64 4.34
CA PRO A 280 18.72 -5.25 4.47
C PRO A 280 17.88 -4.32 3.58
N PRO A 281 17.49 -3.13 4.04
CA PRO A 281 16.59 -2.24 3.31
C PRO A 281 17.14 -1.83 1.93
N GLU A 282 18.45 -1.81 1.75
CA GLU A 282 19.12 -1.56 0.46
C GLU A 282 18.76 -2.62 -0.59
N THR A 283 18.53 -3.87 -0.16
CA THR A 283 18.09 -4.95 -1.03
C THR A 283 16.67 -4.69 -1.52
N ALA A 284 15.77 -4.31 -0.60
CA ALA A 284 14.40 -3.94 -0.94
C ALA A 284 14.38 -2.71 -1.86
N ALA A 285 15.15 -1.67 -1.55
CA ALA A 285 15.23 -0.43 -2.32
C ALA A 285 15.76 -0.68 -3.74
N LYS A 286 16.76 -1.55 -3.91
CA LYS A 286 17.24 -1.99 -5.23
C LYS A 286 16.14 -2.62 -6.09
N TYR A 287 15.29 -3.47 -5.51
CA TYR A 287 14.16 -4.06 -6.25
C TYR A 287 13.07 -3.02 -6.53
N ALA A 288 12.80 -2.10 -5.61
CA ALA A 288 11.87 -0.99 -5.82
C ALA A 288 12.34 -0.10 -6.98
N TRP A 289 13.62 0.29 -7.01
CA TRP A 289 14.20 1.06 -8.11
C TRP A 289 14.05 0.36 -9.46
N ARG A 290 14.34 -0.95 -9.52
CA ARG A 290 14.13 -1.77 -10.74
C ARG A 290 12.67 -1.81 -11.18
N ALA A 291 11.74 -1.91 -10.23
CA ALA A 291 10.31 -1.88 -10.52
C ALA A 291 9.92 -0.55 -11.18
N GLY A 292 10.36 0.57 -10.59
CA GLY A 292 10.11 1.91 -11.13
C GLY A 292 10.71 2.11 -12.52
N LEU A 293 11.96 1.67 -12.74
CA LEU A 293 12.61 1.76 -14.04
C LEU A 293 11.88 0.94 -15.11
N ALA A 294 11.53 -0.31 -14.81
CA ALA A 294 10.83 -1.19 -15.74
C ALA A 294 9.46 -0.61 -16.12
N ALA A 295 8.71 -0.09 -15.14
CA ALA A 295 7.41 0.51 -15.38
C ALA A 295 7.49 1.82 -16.17
N ALA A 296 8.45 2.69 -15.84
CA ALA A 296 8.68 3.94 -16.58
C ALA A 296 9.07 3.65 -18.05
N GLN A 297 9.96 2.68 -18.27
CA GLN A 297 10.36 2.24 -19.61
C GLN A 297 9.16 1.67 -20.39
N ALA A 298 8.35 0.81 -19.77
CA ALA A 298 7.18 0.20 -20.41
C ALA A 298 6.13 1.24 -20.85
N ARG A 299 5.99 2.34 -20.11
CA ARG A 299 5.05 3.41 -20.45
C ARG A 299 5.58 4.41 -21.47
N GLY A 300 6.89 4.55 -21.63
CA GLY A 300 7.51 5.52 -22.54
C GLY A 300 7.27 7.00 -22.17
N GLY A 301 6.84 7.30 -20.95
CA GLY A 301 6.57 8.65 -20.45
C GLY A 301 7.49 9.03 -19.31
N ALA A 302 7.83 10.31 -19.20
CA ALA A 302 8.60 10.84 -18.07
C ALA A 302 7.80 10.71 -16.76
N PRO A 303 8.46 10.42 -15.63
CA PRO A 303 7.84 10.51 -14.33
C PRO A 303 7.47 11.96 -14.00
N VAL A 304 6.53 12.13 -13.08
CA VAL A 304 6.32 13.38 -12.35
C VAL A 304 7.53 13.59 -11.45
N GLU A 305 8.14 14.76 -11.54
CA GLU A 305 9.24 15.16 -10.68
C GLU A 305 8.70 15.90 -9.47
N TRP A 306 8.96 15.38 -8.28
CA TRP A 306 8.66 16.04 -7.01
C TRP A 306 9.96 16.63 -6.47
N TYR A 307 10.04 17.96 -6.43
CA TYR A 307 11.27 18.64 -6.05
C TYR A 307 11.39 18.74 -4.54
N VAL A 308 12.46 18.18 -3.99
CA VAL A 308 12.72 18.15 -2.55
C VAL A 308 14.02 18.88 -2.24
N LEU A 309 13.98 19.80 -1.28
CA LEU A 309 15.16 20.39 -0.70
C LEU A 309 15.43 19.75 0.67
N VAL A 310 16.50 18.98 0.78
CA VAL A 310 16.96 18.43 2.06
C VAL A 310 17.98 19.39 2.66
N VAL A 311 17.61 20.00 3.79
CA VAL A 311 18.45 20.97 4.52
C VAL A 311 19.04 20.29 5.75
N ILE A 312 20.37 20.17 5.78
CA ILE A 312 21.11 19.57 6.90
C ILE A 312 21.74 20.69 7.71
N LEU A 313 21.21 20.96 8.91
CA LEU A 313 21.80 21.90 9.87
C LEU A 313 22.86 21.18 10.70
N ASN A 314 24.12 21.55 10.54
CA ASN A 314 25.23 20.86 11.19
C ASN A 314 25.33 21.18 12.69
N GLU A 315 25.14 22.45 13.06
CA GLU A 315 25.25 22.94 14.44
C GLU A 315 24.00 23.70 14.87
N GLU A 316 23.62 23.47 16.12
CA GLU A 316 22.49 24.14 16.75
C GLU A 316 22.85 24.52 18.19
N GLU A 317 22.63 25.79 18.54
CA GLU A 317 22.69 26.22 19.94
C GLU A 317 21.39 25.88 20.64
N VAL A 318 21.47 25.12 21.73
CA VAL A 318 20.33 24.73 22.54
C VAL A 318 20.51 25.12 23.99
N GLU A 319 19.41 25.54 24.61
CA GLU A 319 19.37 25.82 26.04
C GLU A 319 18.94 24.56 26.79
N ARG A 320 19.79 24.08 27.71
CA ARG A 320 19.50 22.92 28.58
C ARG A 320 19.57 23.31 30.05
N GLN A 321 18.69 22.72 30.86
CA GLN A 321 18.78 22.83 32.31
C GLN A 321 19.86 21.88 32.83
N ARG A 322 20.88 22.43 33.50
CA ARG A 322 21.88 21.67 34.27
C ARG A 322 22.00 22.29 35.65
N ASP A 323 21.80 21.48 36.69
CA ASP A 323 21.88 21.90 38.09
C ASP A 323 21.02 23.14 38.42
N GLY A 324 19.81 23.21 37.85
CA GLY A 324 18.87 24.32 38.02
C GLY A 324 19.25 25.62 37.31
N ARG A 325 20.20 25.57 36.37
CA ARG A 325 20.60 26.70 35.52
C ARG A 325 20.41 26.39 34.05
N THR A 326 19.93 27.36 33.28
CA THR A 326 19.95 27.31 31.82
C THR A 326 21.37 27.49 31.31
N VAL A 327 21.90 26.49 30.60
CA VAL A 327 23.20 26.52 29.94
C VAL A 327 22.97 26.44 28.43
N ARG A 328 23.64 27.31 27.67
CA ARG A 328 23.69 27.21 26.21
C ARG A 328 24.79 26.23 25.82
N GLU A 329 24.43 25.22 25.04
CA GLU A 329 25.36 24.27 24.46
C GLU A 329 25.19 24.20 22.95
N THR A 330 26.28 24.05 22.22
CA THR A 330 26.25 23.78 20.78
C THR A 330 26.24 22.27 20.57
N VAL A 331 25.19 21.76 19.96
CA VAL A 331 25.09 20.36 19.54
C VAL A 331 25.46 20.30 18.06
N ARG A 332 26.33 19.34 17.69
CA ARG A 332 26.80 19.16 16.32
C ARG A 332 26.48 17.75 15.83
N LEU A 333 26.09 17.64 14.56
CA LEU A 333 25.97 16.35 13.88
C LEU A 333 27.34 15.69 13.70
N THR A 334 27.42 14.37 13.91
CA THR A 334 28.63 13.62 13.58
C THR A 334 28.69 13.31 12.09
N THR A 335 29.88 13.00 11.57
CA THR A 335 30.05 12.58 10.16
C THR A 335 29.19 11.36 9.84
N GLU A 336 29.13 10.39 10.74
CA GLU A 336 28.35 9.16 10.56
C GLU A 336 26.84 9.46 10.53
N GLN A 337 26.36 10.43 11.31
CA GLN A 337 24.98 10.87 11.24
C GLN A 337 24.66 11.50 9.89
N VAL A 338 25.55 12.35 9.36
CA VAL A 338 25.39 12.97 8.05
C VAL A 338 25.39 11.92 6.94
N GLU A 339 26.34 10.97 6.95
CA GLU A 339 26.39 9.87 5.98
C GLU A 339 25.12 9.02 6.00
N ARG A 340 24.63 8.69 7.20
CA ARG A 340 23.36 7.96 7.37
C ARG A 340 22.16 8.73 6.82
N ILE A 341 22.11 10.05 7.02
CA ILE A 341 21.05 10.90 6.47
C ILE A 341 20.99 10.79 4.94
N TYR A 342 22.13 10.91 4.25
CA TYR A 342 22.18 10.74 2.79
C TYR A 342 21.74 9.34 2.38
N HIS A 343 22.30 8.31 3.03
CA HIS A 343 21.97 6.92 2.76
C HIS A 343 20.47 6.65 2.87
N ASP A 344 19.87 7.00 4.00
CA ASP A 344 18.47 6.72 4.29
C ASP A 344 17.53 7.51 3.37
N TRP A 345 17.88 8.75 3.02
CA TRP A 345 17.11 9.52 2.05
C TRP A 345 17.14 8.90 0.65
N PHE A 346 18.28 8.39 0.19
CA PHE A 346 18.33 7.68 -1.09
C PHE A 346 17.48 6.40 -1.10
N LEU A 347 17.34 5.71 0.03
CA LEU A 347 16.39 4.60 0.15
C LEU A 347 14.95 5.10 -0.05
N VAL A 348 14.57 6.20 0.59
CA VAL A 348 13.24 6.83 0.42
C VAL A 348 12.95 7.11 -1.05
N GLN A 349 13.88 7.72 -1.79
CA GLN A 349 13.71 8.01 -3.22
C GLN A 349 13.43 6.74 -4.04
N GLN A 350 14.22 5.68 -3.83
CA GLN A 350 14.08 4.42 -4.56
C GLN A 350 12.74 3.74 -4.24
N PHE A 351 12.33 3.79 -2.97
CA PHE A 351 11.06 3.25 -2.53
C PHE A 351 9.87 4.00 -3.10
N VAL A 352 9.87 5.32 -3.09
CA VAL A 352 8.82 6.15 -3.70
C VAL A 352 8.73 5.89 -5.21
N PHE A 353 9.87 5.81 -5.90
CA PHE A 353 9.89 5.54 -7.34
C PHE A 353 9.35 4.14 -7.65
N GLY A 354 9.73 3.12 -6.90
CA GLY A 354 9.20 1.76 -7.10
C GLY A 354 7.73 1.60 -6.73
N ALA A 355 7.28 2.24 -5.64
CA ALA A 355 5.90 2.17 -5.19
C ALA A 355 4.93 2.89 -6.13
N SER A 356 5.35 4.03 -6.69
CA SER A 356 4.57 4.80 -7.67
C SER A 356 4.52 4.18 -9.07
N ASP A 357 4.98 2.94 -9.24
CA ASP A 357 5.13 2.31 -10.54
C ASP A 357 6.06 3.13 -11.45
N GLY A 358 7.04 3.84 -10.89
CA GLY A 358 7.91 4.76 -11.64
C GLY A 358 7.21 6.02 -12.13
N MET A 359 6.05 6.38 -11.55
CA MET A 359 5.32 7.59 -11.92
C MET A 359 5.77 8.83 -11.14
N LEU A 360 6.30 8.67 -9.92
CA LEU A 360 6.75 9.76 -9.07
C LEU A 360 8.24 9.60 -8.76
N LEU A 361 9.04 10.59 -9.12
CA LEU A 361 10.48 10.64 -8.87
C LEU A 361 10.80 11.82 -7.97
N LEU A 362 11.42 11.55 -6.82
CA LEU A 362 11.93 12.61 -5.94
C LEU A 362 13.22 13.18 -6.55
N LYS A 363 13.19 14.46 -6.93
CA LYS A 363 14.37 15.23 -7.35
C LYS A 363 14.90 15.99 -6.16
N THR A 364 15.98 15.49 -5.56
CA THR A 364 16.51 16.05 -4.32
C THR A 364 17.74 16.91 -4.55
N ASP A 365 17.68 18.13 -4.02
CA ASP A 365 18.84 18.96 -3.77
C ASP A 365 19.20 18.92 -2.27
N PHE A 366 20.49 18.84 -1.98
CA PHE A 366 21.00 18.86 -0.60
C PHE A 366 21.68 20.19 -0.33
N VAL A 367 21.33 20.81 0.80
CA VAL A 367 22.00 22.00 1.32
C VAL A 367 22.53 21.71 2.70
N TRP A 368 23.84 21.87 2.85
CA TRP A 368 24.51 21.75 4.14
C TRP A 368 24.74 23.14 4.73
N LEU A 369 24.18 23.38 5.90
CA LEU A 369 24.29 24.62 6.63
C LEU A 369 25.17 24.42 7.86
N LYS A 370 26.16 25.28 8.04
CA LYS A 370 27.01 25.22 9.24
C LYS A 370 26.17 25.40 10.50
N ASP A 371 25.39 26.48 10.56
CA ASP A 371 24.55 26.87 11.70
C ASP A 371 23.46 27.86 11.24
N GLN A 372 22.64 28.33 12.17
CA GLN A 372 21.52 29.25 11.92
C GLN A 372 21.95 30.68 11.55
N SER A 373 23.25 31.00 11.58
CA SER A 373 23.75 32.31 11.09
C SER A 373 23.81 32.37 9.56
N VAL A 374 23.86 31.21 8.89
CA VAL A 374 23.88 31.11 7.42
C VAL A 374 22.48 31.28 6.84
N GLN A 375 21.49 30.64 7.47
CA GLN A 375 20.09 30.69 7.08
C GLN A 375 19.26 30.85 8.34
N LYS A 376 18.35 31.84 8.33
CA LYS A 376 17.44 32.07 9.45
C LYS A 376 16.47 30.91 9.57
N TYR A 377 16.27 30.44 10.81
CA TYR A 377 15.22 29.50 11.17
C TYR A 377 14.07 30.23 11.87
N THR A 378 12.86 29.69 11.76
CA THR A 378 11.67 30.24 12.39
C THR A 378 10.69 29.15 12.77
N THR A 379 9.70 29.51 13.58
CA THR A 379 8.63 28.59 13.97
C THR A 379 7.46 28.74 12.99
N HIS A 380 7.14 27.65 12.32
CA HIS A 380 6.04 27.46 11.40
C HIS A 380 4.82 26.91 12.15
N ALA A 381 3.64 27.53 11.96
CA ALA A 381 2.39 27.24 12.68
C ALA A 381 2.53 27.09 14.21
N GLY A 382 3.49 27.78 14.83
CA GLY A 382 3.71 27.71 16.27
C GLY A 382 4.26 26.37 16.80
N MET A 383 4.55 25.40 15.93
CA MET A 383 4.92 24.03 16.34
C MET A 383 6.15 23.45 15.64
N LEU A 384 6.42 23.84 14.38
CA LEU A 384 7.51 23.28 13.57
C LEU A 384 8.67 24.27 13.50
N TYR A 385 9.90 23.82 13.69
CA TYR A 385 11.08 24.70 13.60
C TYR A 385 11.92 24.35 12.39
N GLY A 386 12.04 25.28 11.44
CA GLY A 386 12.72 25.05 10.17
C GLY A 386 13.20 26.34 9.51
N PRO A 387 13.81 26.26 8.31
CA PRO A 387 14.30 27.43 7.61
C PRO A 387 13.17 28.42 7.24
N ALA A 388 13.47 29.72 7.31
CA ALA A 388 12.55 30.79 6.93
C ALA A 388 12.29 30.87 5.40
N ASP A 389 11.34 31.72 5.01
CA ASP A 389 10.86 31.84 3.62
C ASP A 389 11.90 32.27 2.59
N ASP A 390 12.95 32.95 3.03
CA ASP A 390 14.03 33.40 2.15
C ASP A 390 15.01 32.28 1.77
N LEU A 391 14.76 31.03 2.20
CA LEU A 391 15.53 29.84 1.84
C LEU A 391 15.71 29.70 0.32
N PHE A 392 14.67 30.02 -0.45
CA PHE A 392 14.74 30.07 -1.91
C PHE A 392 13.83 31.18 -2.45
N ALA A 393 14.31 31.88 -3.50
CA ALA A 393 13.68 33.11 -3.97
C ALA A 393 12.36 32.91 -4.73
N VAL A 394 12.16 31.75 -5.35
CA VAL A 394 11.03 31.49 -6.25
C VAL A 394 10.04 30.55 -5.57
N ARG A 395 8.80 31.02 -5.33
CA ARG A 395 7.72 30.17 -4.83
C ARG A 395 7.45 29.03 -5.81
N GLY A 396 7.29 27.83 -5.28
CA GLY A 396 7.12 26.61 -6.07
C GLY A 396 8.40 26.09 -6.73
N ALA A 397 9.58 26.58 -6.33
CA ALA A 397 10.85 25.95 -6.71
C ALA A 397 10.99 24.52 -6.14
N TYR A 398 10.38 24.28 -4.98
CA TYR A 398 10.32 22.97 -4.34
C TYR A 398 8.89 22.68 -3.92
N ASP A 399 8.51 21.40 -4.01
CA ASP A 399 7.28 20.88 -3.41
C ASP A 399 7.48 20.72 -1.89
N SER A 400 8.68 20.27 -1.50
CA SER A 400 8.99 19.86 -0.13
C SER A 400 10.32 20.39 0.37
N VAL A 401 10.36 20.74 1.65
CA VAL A 401 11.58 20.94 2.43
C VAL A 401 11.65 19.91 3.54
N ILE A 402 12.76 19.17 3.61
CA ILE A 402 13.07 18.24 4.69
C ILE A 402 14.22 18.85 5.49
N SER A 403 13.91 19.43 6.65
CA SER A 403 14.88 20.04 7.55
C SER A 403 15.36 19.02 8.58
N ILE A 404 16.64 18.66 8.55
CA ILE A 404 17.26 17.73 9.49
C ILE A 404 18.26 18.51 10.35
N ARG A 405 18.05 18.50 11.67
CA ARG A 405 18.84 19.31 12.61
C ARG A 405 19.16 18.54 13.90
N PRO A 406 20.20 18.93 14.67
CA PRO A 406 20.67 18.15 15.81
C PRO A 406 19.61 17.89 16.89
N THR A 407 18.66 18.81 17.06
CA THR A 407 17.54 18.66 18.01
C THR A 407 16.16 18.65 17.32
N GLY A 408 16.13 18.17 16.08
CA GLY A 408 14.92 18.06 15.28
C GLY A 408 13.91 17.07 15.86
N GLY A 409 12.64 17.30 15.56
CA GLY A 409 11.53 16.46 15.99
C GLY A 409 11.25 15.27 15.06
N SER A 410 9.96 15.05 14.84
CA SER A 410 9.38 14.21 13.80
C SER A 410 7.99 14.78 13.57
N ALA A 411 7.91 15.76 12.70
CA ALA A 411 6.66 16.43 12.37
C ALA A 411 6.73 17.04 10.98
N ALA A 412 5.57 17.14 10.34
CA ALA A 412 5.40 17.74 9.03
C ALA A 412 4.22 18.73 9.02
N CYS A 413 4.25 19.67 8.08
CA CYS A 413 3.09 20.48 7.71
C CYS A 413 2.99 20.64 6.19
N GLY A 414 1.79 20.98 5.75
CA GLY A 414 1.50 21.29 4.36
C GLY A 414 2.12 22.60 3.88
N PRO A 415 1.93 22.88 2.58
CA PRO A 415 2.52 24.05 1.95
C PRO A 415 2.00 25.37 2.52
N ASP A 416 0.74 25.42 2.96
CA ASP A 416 0.11 26.61 3.55
C ASP A 416 0.80 27.14 4.82
N VAL A 417 1.70 26.35 5.38
CA VAL A 417 2.48 26.68 6.57
C VAL A 417 3.97 26.81 6.28
N GLY A 418 4.51 26.00 5.38
CA GLY A 418 5.95 25.88 5.15
C GLY A 418 6.59 27.06 4.41
N PRO A 419 7.92 26.98 4.16
CA PRO A 419 8.69 28.08 3.60
C PRO A 419 8.33 28.31 2.14
N ASN A 420 7.98 29.55 1.82
CA ASN A 420 7.75 30.07 0.47
C ASN A 420 7.01 29.14 -0.51
N GLY A 421 5.96 28.44 -0.06
CA GLY A 421 5.19 27.59 -0.97
C GLY A 421 5.28 26.10 -0.71
N ALA A 422 6.36 25.64 -0.07
CA ALA A 422 6.67 24.22 0.07
C ALA A 422 6.14 23.65 1.38
N ALA A 423 5.81 22.36 1.40
CA ALA A 423 5.61 21.64 2.65
C ALA A 423 6.93 21.55 3.44
N LEU A 424 6.84 21.41 4.76
CA LEU A 424 8.01 21.37 5.65
C LEU A 424 7.95 20.18 6.58
N THR A 425 9.08 19.50 6.73
CA THR A 425 9.31 18.48 7.76
C THR A 425 10.49 18.90 8.64
N ASP A 426 10.37 18.69 9.95
CA ASP A 426 11.46 18.84 10.93
C ASP A 426 11.83 17.47 11.54
N LEU A 427 13.09 17.07 11.37
CA LEU A 427 13.60 15.75 11.73
C LEU A 427 14.88 15.81 12.56
N GLY A 428 14.96 14.93 13.56
CA GLY A 428 16.20 14.61 14.27
C GLY A 428 17.16 13.74 13.44
N PRO A 429 18.46 13.67 13.80
CA PRO A 429 19.47 12.96 13.03
C PRO A 429 19.50 11.44 13.27
N ASP A 430 18.72 10.96 14.24
CA ASP A 430 18.55 9.55 14.60
C ASP A 430 17.36 8.89 13.88
N ARG A 431 16.60 9.66 13.10
CA ARG A 431 15.47 9.16 12.32
C ARG A 431 15.97 8.40 11.10
N GLY A 432 15.58 7.13 10.99
CA GLY A 432 15.91 6.28 9.85
C GLY A 432 14.98 6.49 8.65
N TRP A 433 15.24 5.78 7.55
CA TRP A 433 14.49 5.87 6.29
C TRP A 433 12.96 5.71 6.47
N GLU A 434 12.51 4.87 7.40
CA GLU A 434 11.08 4.63 7.66
C GLU A 434 10.37 5.90 8.15
N VAL A 435 11.03 6.63 9.04
CA VAL A 435 10.52 7.89 9.60
C VAL A 435 10.64 9.00 8.57
N MET A 436 11.74 9.06 7.81
CA MET A 436 11.88 10.02 6.72
C MET A 436 10.77 9.86 5.66
N LEU A 437 10.46 8.60 5.28
CA LEU A 437 9.36 8.30 4.39
C LEU A 437 8.00 8.65 5.02
N HIS A 438 7.79 8.34 6.30
CA HIS A 438 6.57 8.70 7.02
C HIS A 438 6.33 10.22 7.01
N GLU A 439 7.33 11.03 7.38
CA GLU A 439 7.18 12.48 7.42
C GLU A 439 7.04 13.10 6.03
N TRP A 440 7.70 12.55 5.00
CA TRP A 440 7.43 12.96 3.62
C TRP A 440 6.00 12.56 3.20
N ASN A 441 5.50 11.40 3.64
CA ASN A 441 4.16 10.94 3.33
C ASN A 441 3.08 11.87 3.90
N HIS A 442 3.29 12.52 5.04
CA HIS A 442 2.40 13.60 5.53
C HIS A 442 2.29 14.74 4.52
N GLN A 443 3.40 15.15 3.91
CA GLN A 443 3.38 16.21 2.91
C GLN A 443 2.65 15.75 1.63
N PHE A 444 2.86 14.50 1.25
CA PHE A 444 2.18 13.87 0.12
C PHE A 444 0.68 13.74 0.36
N ASP A 445 0.27 13.24 1.53
CA ASP A 445 -1.14 13.09 1.90
C ASP A 445 -1.86 14.43 1.90
N TRP A 446 -1.20 15.49 2.36
CA TRP A 446 -1.77 16.83 2.42
C TRP A 446 -2.12 17.30 1.03
N THR A 447 -1.22 17.04 0.09
CA THR A 447 -1.43 17.35 -1.32
C THR A 447 -2.57 16.53 -1.88
N THR A 448 -2.69 15.24 -1.54
CA THR A 448 -3.81 14.42 -2.00
C THR A 448 -5.17 14.89 -1.47
N ILE A 449 -5.21 15.38 -0.23
CA ILE A 449 -6.41 15.91 0.43
C ILE A 449 -6.77 17.26 -0.19
N ALA A 450 -5.84 18.21 -0.20
CA ALA A 450 -6.07 19.56 -0.72
C ALA A 450 -6.46 19.52 -2.20
N ALA A 451 -5.76 18.71 -3.01
CA ALA A 451 -6.04 18.57 -4.44
C ALA A 451 -7.26 17.70 -4.74
N GLU A 452 -7.74 16.93 -3.77
CA GLU A 452 -8.74 15.87 -3.96
C GLU A 452 -8.31 14.90 -5.07
N SER A 453 -6.99 14.67 -5.18
CA SER A 453 -6.39 13.99 -6.32
C SER A 453 -6.61 12.48 -6.29
N ALA A 454 -6.74 11.92 -5.08
CA ALA A 454 -6.85 10.50 -4.80
C ALA A 454 -7.87 10.22 -3.69
N PRO A 455 -9.18 10.42 -3.95
CA PRO A 455 -10.19 10.09 -2.96
C PRO A 455 -10.11 8.60 -2.59
N GLY A 456 -9.99 8.32 -1.29
CA GLY A 456 -9.76 6.99 -0.73
C GLY A 456 -8.29 6.62 -0.46
N TYR A 457 -7.34 7.53 -0.73
CA TYR A 457 -5.97 7.40 -0.25
C TYR A 457 -5.95 7.56 1.28
N PRO A 458 -5.29 6.64 2.02
CA PRO A 458 -5.17 6.73 3.47
C PRO A 458 -4.41 7.97 3.91
N VAL A 459 -4.87 8.63 4.99
CA VAL A 459 -4.02 9.60 5.72
C VAL A 459 -2.80 8.88 6.29
N THR A 460 -1.71 9.62 6.54
CA THR A 460 -0.40 9.03 6.86
C THR A 460 -0.41 8.12 8.08
N HIS A 461 -1.17 8.40 9.14
CA HIS A 461 -1.23 7.47 10.27
C HIS A 461 -2.02 6.19 9.96
N ASP A 462 -2.91 6.24 8.97
CA ASP A 462 -3.66 5.07 8.55
C ASP A 462 -2.96 4.29 7.43
N SER A 463 -2.00 4.90 6.71
CA SER A 463 -1.22 4.21 5.67
C SER A 463 -0.24 3.19 6.27
N ASP A 464 0.09 3.32 7.56
CA ASP A 464 0.70 2.24 8.36
C ASP A 464 -0.19 0.97 8.37
N GLY A 465 -1.43 1.09 7.90
CA GLY A 465 -2.39 0.03 7.69
C GLY A 465 -2.48 -0.57 6.29
N CYS A 466 -1.62 -0.17 5.37
CA CYS A 466 -1.72 -0.63 3.99
C CYS A 466 -0.73 -1.75 3.71
N GLY A 467 -1.04 -2.56 2.70
CA GLY A 467 -0.20 -3.67 2.27
C GLY A 467 -0.69 -5.02 2.76
N ILE A 468 -0.16 -6.06 2.13
CA ILE A 468 -0.44 -7.45 2.50
C ILE A 468 -0.05 -7.64 3.97
N ARG A 469 -0.87 -8.30 4.78
CA ARG A 469 -0.60 -8.35 6.23
C ARG A 469 0.28 -9.55 6.60
N PRO A 470 0.86 -9.58 7.82
CA PRO A 470 1.22 -8.40 8.61
C PRO A 470 2.29 -7.58 7.89
N ILE A 471 2.43 -6.29 8.21
CA ILE A 471 3.49 -5.48 7.61
C ILE A 471 4.74 -5.47 8.51
N PRO A 472 5.95 -5.53 7.93
CA PRO A 472 7.21 -5.59 8.69
C PRO A 472 7.62 -4.23 9.29
N SER A 473 7.13 -3.13 8.73
CA SER A 473 7.51 -1.76 9.12
C SER A 473 6.42 -0.75 8.74
N MET A 474 6.50 0.46 9.30
CA MET A 474 5.68 1.60 8.83
C MET A 474 6.05 1.98 7.39
N GLY A 475 7.34 1.95 7.04
CA GLY A 475 7.81 2.23 5.68
C GLY A 475 7.21 1.29 4.62
N PHE A 476 6.95 0.03 4.99
CA PHE A 476 6.19 -0.91 4.15
C PHE A 476 4.76 -0.41 3.91
N GLY A 477 4.07 0.04 4.97
CA GLY A 477 2.71 0.56 4.89
C GLY A 477 2.61 1.77 3.96
N HIS A 478 3.49 2.76 4.12
CA HIS A 478 3.55 3.94 3.24
C HIS A 478 3.74 3.56 1.77
N ARG A 479 4.72 2.70 1.45
CA ARG A 479 4.93 2.23 0.07
C ARG A 479 3.74 1.45 -0.47
N SER A 480 3.07 0.67 0.37
CA SER A 480 1.87 -0.08 -0.03
C SER A 480 0.71 0.87 -0.31
N SER A 481 0.52 1.92 0.51
CA SER A 481 -0.50 2.94 0.24
C SER A 481 -0.30 3.60 -1.12
N MET A 482 0.95 3.97 -1.42
CA MET A 482 1.37 4.53 -2.69
C MET A 482 1.14 3.53 -3.84
N ARG A 483 1.46 2.25 -3.63
CA ARG A 483 1.31 1.23 -4.67
C ARG A 483 -0.14 0.94 -5.02
N TYR A 484 -0.98 0.73 -4.02
CA TYR A 484 -2.28 0.10 -4.20
C TYR A 484 -3.44 1.10 -4.19
N TYR A 485 -3.31 2.23 -3.46
CA TYR A 485 -4.39 3.21 -3.31
C TYR A 485 -4.28 4.40 -4.27
N MET A 486 -3.11 4.58 -4.91
CA MET A 486 -2.93 5.58 -5.96
C MET A 486 -3.06 4.95 -7.35
N THR A 487 -3.77 5.64 -8.23
CA THR A 487 -3.71 5.34 -9.67
C THR A 487 -2.58 6.13 -10.33
N LEU A 488 -2.12 5.66 -11.49
CA LEU A 488 -1.13 6.38 -12.30
C LEU A 488 -1.59 7.81 -12.62
N ALA A 489 -2.89 8.02 -12.87
CA ALA A 489 -3.45 9.33 -13.09
C ALA A 489 -3.46 10.21 -11.82
N ASN A 490 -3.58 9.63 -10.62
CA ASN A 490 -3.58 10.40 -9.37
C ASN A 490 -2.19 10.98 -9.05
N TYR A 491 -1.10 10.26 -9.33
CA TYR A 491 0.25 10.80 -9.13
C TYR A 491 0.49 12.10 -9.90
N ARG A 492 0.01 12.16 -11.15
CA ARG A 492 0.10 13.38 -11.97
C ARG A 492 -0.66 14.55 -11.41
N LYS A 493 -1.65 14.33 -10.55
CA LYS A 493 -2.44 15.38 -9.91
C LYS A 493 -1.86 15.86 -8.58
N THR A 494 -0.82 15.21 -8.07
CA THR A 494 -0.35 15.44 -6.70
C THR A 494 0.97 16.18 -6.78
N MET A 495 0.89 17.51 -6.82
CA MET A 495 2.01 18.45 -6.76
C MET A 495 1.62 19.58 -5.81
N ILE A 496 2.60 20.10 -5.08
CA ILE A 496 2.35 21.12 -4.06
C ILE A 496 2.34 22.51 -4.69
N ALA A 497 3.39 22.82 -5.44
CA ALA A 497 3.58 24.13 -6.00
C ALA A 497 4.42 24.05 -7.27
N ALA A 498 4.25 25.02 -8.15
CA ALA A 498 5.13 25.18 -9.30
C ALA A 498 5.33 26.67 -9.59
N PRO A 499 6.44 27.06 -10.24
CA PRO A 499 6.66 28.45 -10.61
C PRO A 499 5.51 28.98 -11.49
N ALA A 500 5.17 30.25 -11.30
CA ALA A 500 4.10 30.89 -12.06
C ALA A 500 4.43 30.93 -13.57
N VAL A 501 3.41 30.70 -14.41
CA VAL A 501 3.47 30.91 -15.86
C VAL A 501 2.46 32.01 -16.19
N PRO A 502 2.87 33.30 -16.21
CA PRO A 502 1.96 34.45 -16.23
C PRO A 502 0.94 34.48 -17.37
N GLU A 503 1.29 33.93 -18.54
CA GLU A 503 0.41 33.91 -19.72
C GLU A 503 -0.62 32.77 -19.70
N ALA A 504 -0.46 31.80 -18.79
CA ALA A 504 -1.34 30.65 -18.68
C ALA A 504 -2.55 30.88 -17.74
N TYR A 505 -2.63 32.03 -17.06
CA TYR A 505 -3.75 32.35 -16.17
C TYR A 505 -4.99 32.78 -16.97
N LEU A 506 -6.14 32.26 -16.55
CA LEU A 506 -7.45 32.69 -17.05
C LEU A 506 -7.85 33.98 -16.36
N ARG A 507 -7.80 35.09 -17.09
CA ARG A 507 -8.08 36.43 -16.53
C ARG A 507 -9.44 37.00 -16.93
N ARG A 508 -10.11 36.41 -17.91
CA ARG A 508 -11.41 36.88 -18.43
C ARG A 508 -12.52 35.90 -18.05
N TRP A 509 -13.52 36.40 -17.34
CA TRP A 509 -14.60 35.61 -16.76
C TRP A 509 -15.95 36.27 -16.97
N MET A 510 -16.99 35.46 -17.13
CA MET A 510 -18.37 35.88 -16.94
C MET A 510 -18.78 35.53 -15.52
N VAL A 511 -19.06 36.53 -14.68
CA VAL A 511 -19.34 36.36 -13.25
C VAL A 511 -20.83 36.60 -12.96
N GLU A 512 -21.47 35.61 -12.35
CA GLU A 512 -22.85 35.63 -11.86
C GLU A 512 -22.85 35.66 -10.32
N GLY A 513 -23.58 36.60 -9.71
CA GLY A 513 -23.60 36.84 -8.26
C GLY A 513 -22.97 38.18 -7.86
N PRO A 514 -22.68 38.39 -6.56
CA PRO A 514 -22.75 37.40 -5.49
C PRO A 514 -24.20 37.09 -5.07
N TYR A 515 -24.40 35.89 -4.53
CA TYR A 515 -25.61 35.47 -3.85
C TYR A 515 -25.29 35.24 -2.37
N GLU A 516 -26.00 35.90 -1.47
CA GLU A 516 -25.87 35.64 -0.03
C GLU A 516 -26.44 34.26 0.33
N VAL A 517 -25.74 33.52 1.18
CA VAL A 517 -26.11 32.20 1.69
C VAL A 517 -26.82 32.38 3.02
N SER A 518 -27.97 31.71 3.18
CA SER A 518 -28.69 31.70 4.45
C SER A 518 -28.07 30.69 5.42
N GLY A 519 -27.65 31.15 6.60
CA GLY A 519 -27.36 30.28 7.74
C GLY A 519 -26.59 30.99 8.85
N THR A 520 -26.26 30.24 9.90
CA THR A 520 -25.56 30.73 11.08
C THR A 520 -24.08 30.45 10.94
N LEU A 521 -23.24 31.48 10.94
CA LEU A 521 -21.79 31.32 11.05
C LEU A 521 -21.44 30.97 12.50
N SER A 522 -20.33 30.25 12.70
CA SER A 522 -19.76 30.04 14.02
C SER A 522 -19.35 31.39 14.67
N PRO A 523 -19.04 31.44 15.99
CA PRO A 523 -18.58 32.67 16.64
C PRO A 523 -17.31 33.28 16.05
N ASP A 524 -16.44 32.44 15.45
CA ASP A 524 -15.24 32.79 14.70
C ASP A 524 -15.53 33.15 13.23
N GLY A 525 -16.78 33.04 12.77
CA GLY A 525 -17.22 33.44 11.43
C GLY A 525 -17.07 32.37 10.36
N MET A 526 -16.57 31.19 10.70
CA MET A 526 -16.35 30.07 9.79
C MET A 526 -17.64 29.23 9.67
N PRO A 527 -18.13 28.91 8.46
CA PRO A 527 -19.18 27.91 8.31
C PRO A 527 -18.63 26.50 8.56
N ASP A 528 -19.48 25.61 9.08
CA ASP A 528 -19.13 24.20 9.34
C ASP A 528 -18.80 23.42 8.07
N LYS A 529 -19.18 23.94 6.89
CA LYS A 529 -18.94 23.34 5.57
C LYS A 529 -18.97 24.40 4.46
N HIS A 530 -18.19 24.15 3.42
CA HIS A 530 -18.29 24.87 2.15
C HIS A 530 -19.70 24.81 1.56
N VAL A 531 -20.16 25.93 0.99
CA VAL A 531 -21.41 25.99 0.22
C VAL A 531 -21.09 26.24 -1.24
N LEU A 532 -20.63 25.20 -1.92
CA LEU A 532 -20.16 25.29 -3.30
C LEU A 532 -21.10 24.61 -4.32
N ASP A 533 -22.08 23.82 -3.85
CA ASP A 533 -23.08 23.10 -4.65
C ASP A 533 -24.32 22.81 -3.78
N PRO A 534 -25.58 23.12 -4.20
CA PRO A 534 -26.01 23.67 -5.49
C PRO A 534 -25.87 25.19 -5.64
N PHE A 535 -25.78 25.64 -6.90
CA PHE A 535 -25.75 27.06 -7.29
C PHE A 535 -26.82 27.40 -8.36
N PRO A 536 -27.49 28.56 -8.30
CA PRO A 536 -27.45 29.50 -7.18
C PRO A 536 -28.08 28.89 -5.92
N PRO A 537 -27.81 29.46 -4.72
CA PRO A 537 -28.46 29.00 -3.49
C PRO A 537 -29.99 28.99 -3.64
N ALA A 538 -30.65 28.02 -3.00
CA ALA A 538 -32.10 27.86 -3.09
C ALA A 538 -32.83 29.16 -2.65
N GLY A 539 -33.72 29.67 -3.50
CA GLY A 539 -34.48 30.89 -3.22
C GLY A 539 -33.73 32.20 -3.51
N ALA A 540 -32.52 32.16 -4.05
CA ALA A 540 -31.78 33.35 -4.45
C ALA A 540 -32.48 34.09 -5.62
N SER A 541 -32.52 35.42 -5.56
CA SER A 541 -33.03 36.26 -6.65
C SER A 541 -32.00 36.32 -7.78
N PRO A 542 -32.37 36.11 -9.05
CA PRO A 542 -31.41 36.07 -10.16
C PRO A 542 -30.54 37.32 -10.25
N VAL A 543 -29.22 37.13 -10.41
CA VAL A 543 -28.26 38.20 -10.70
C VAL A 543 -27.75 38.01 -12.12
N ALA A 544 -27.81 39.05 -12.95
CA ALA A 544 -27.34 38.97 -14.33
C ALA A 544 -25.81 38.77 -14.39
N PRO A 545 -25.31 37.81 -15.19
CA PRO A 545 -23.87 37.65 -15.37
C PRO A 545 -23.23 38.87 -16.04
N ARG A 546 -21.99 39.19 -15.67
CA ARG A 546 -21.20 40.29 -16.28
C ARG A 546 -19.75 39.92 -16.57
N PRO A 547 -19.14 40.49 -17.62
CA PRO A 547 -17.74 40.24 -17.92
C PRO A 547 -16.83 40.92 -16.90
N VAL A 548 -15.78 40.21 -16.51
CA VAL A 548 -14.72 40.64 -15.59
C VAL A 548 -13.38 40.30 -16.25
N GLU A 549 -12.41 41.22 -16.16
CA GLU A 549 -11.02 41.01 -16.57
C GLU A 549 -10.10 41.41 -15.42
N SER A 550 -9.28 40.47 -14.94
CA SER A 550 -8.30 40.74 -13.87
C SER A 550 -6.95 41.18 -14.45
N ALA A 551 -6.34 42.19 -13.82
CA ALA A 551 -4.99 42.64 -14.14
C ALA A 551 -3.89 41.73 -13.54
N THR A 552 -4.22 40.99 -12.49
CA THR A 552 -3.30 40.10 -11.77
C THR A 552 -3.70 38.63 -11.97
N PRO A 553 -2.85 37.67 -11.59
CA PRO A 553 -3.21 36.24 -11.60
C PRO A 553 -4.44 35.90 -10.74
N PHE A 554 -4.68 36.65 -9.67
CA PHE A 554 -5.81 36.45 -8.76
C PHE A 554 -6.97 37.39 -9.16
N VAL A 555 -8.15 36.83 -9.38
CA VAL A 555 -9.39 37.55 -9.68
C VAL A 555 -10.02 37.99 -8.36
N ASP A 556 -9.86 39.26 -8.03
CA ASP A 556 -10.42 39.88 -6.82
C ASP A 556 -11.93 40.12 -6.99
N LEU A 557 -12.75 39.21 -6.47
CA LEU A 557 -14.21 39.32 -6.54
C LEU A 557 -14.74 40.43 -5.64
N ARG A 558 -14.02 40.81 -4.58
CA ARG A 558 -14.39 42.00 -3.80
C ARG A 558 -14.36 43.25 -4.66
N HIS A 559 -13.30 43.43 -5.45
CA HIS A 559 -13.17 44.57 -6.36
C HIS A 559 -14.25 44.57 -7.45
N HIS A 560 -14.51 43.40 -8.05
CA HIS A 560 -15.43 43.32 -9.17
C HIS A 560 -16.89 43.28 -8.74
N VAL A 561 -17.24 42.49 -7.73
CA VAL A 561 -18.61 42.19 -7.32
C VAL A 561 -19.04 42.62 -5.94
N GLY A 562 -18.13 43.25 -5.18
CA GLY A 562 -18.42 43.84 -3.88
C GLY A 562 -18.17 42.88 -2.72
N ASP A 563 -18.35 43.43 -1.51
CA ASP A 563 -18.28 42.67 -0.27
C ASP A 563 -19.50 41.75 -0.12
N VAL A 564 -19.27 40.56 0.45
CA VAL A 564 -20.32 39.62 0.86
C VAL A 564 -20.19 39.37 2.36
N ARG A 565 -21.31 39.11 3.04
CA ARG A 565 -21.23 38.61 4.41
C ARG A 565 -20.91 37.13 4.36
N TRP A 566 -21.76 36.32 3.75
CA TRP A 566 -21.44 34.94 3.43
C TRP A 566 -22.09 34.65 2.11
N GLY A 567 -21.30 34.58 1.05
CA GLY A 567 -21.84 34.58 -0.29
C GLY A 567 -21.07 33.71 -1.25
N VAL A 568 -21.72 33.44 -2.38
CA VAL A 568 -21.17 32.67 -3.47
C VAL A 568 -21.30 33.41 -4.79
N ALA A 569 -20.32 33.28 -5.66
CA ALA A 569 -20.41 33.72 -7.06
C ALA A 569 -19.93 32.60 -7.98
N LYS A 570 -20.48 32.57 -9.19
CA LYS A 570 -20.03 31.66 -10.24
C LYS A 570 -19.29 32.44 -11.31
N ALA A 571 -18.04 32.09 -11.54
CA ALA A 571 -17.26 32.55 -12.68
C ALA A 571 -17.27 31.46 -13.77
N SER A 572 -17.49 31.86 -15.02
CA SER A 572 -17.46 30.94 -16.16
C SER A 572 -16.70 31.49 -17.35
N CYS A 573 -16.03 30.62 -18.09
CA CYS A 573 -15.37 30.96 -19.35
C CYS A 573 -15.31 29.74 -20.28
N TRP A 574 -14.86 29.98 -21.51
CA TRP A 574 -14.65 28.94 -22.52
C TRP A 574 -13.16 28.87 -22.91
N VAL A 575 -12.64 27.65 -22.95
CA VAL A 575 -11.26 27.34 -23.31
C VAL A 575 -11.23 26.47 -24.56
N TYR A 576 -10.73 27.01 -25.66
CA TYR A 576 -10.50 26.23 -26.87
C TYR A 576 -9.28 25.33 -26.68
N SER A 577 -9.41 24.06 -27.04
CA SER A 577 -8.28 23.15 -27.18
C SER A 577 -8.23 22.57 -28.60
N PRO A 578 -7.08 22.63 -29.30
CA PRO A 578 -6.97 22.15 -30.67
C PRO A 578 -7.06 20.62 -30.80
N ARG A 579 -6.84 19.90 -29.69
CA ARG A 579 -6.86 18.45 -29.59
C ARG A 579 -7.42 18.02 -28.25
N GLU A 580 -7.79 16.76 -28.11
CA GLU A 580 -8.00 16.18 -26.80
C GLU A 580 -6.66 16.07 -26.05
N GLN A 581 -6.60 16.61 -24.83
CA GLN A 581 -5.42 16.55 -23.97
C GLN A 581 -5.81 16.75 -22.50
N VAL A 582 -4.92 16.37 -21.60
CA VAL A 582 -5.07 16.65 -20.16
C VAL A 582 -4.10 17.76 -19.79
N ALA A 583 -4.61 18.82 -19.15
CA ALA A 583 -3.85 19.95 -18.64
C ALA A 583 -3.72 19.86 -17.12
N ALA A 584 -2.58 20.30 -16.58
CA ALA A 584 -2.45 20.63 -15.17
C ALA A 584 -3.24 21.92 -14.92
N MET A 585 -4.13 21.90 -13.93
CA MET A 585 -4.97 23.04 -13.56
C MET A 585 -4.55 23.52 -12.18
N TRP A 586 -3.88 24.66 -12.11
CA TRP A 586 -3.51 25.27 -10.84
C TRP A 586 -4.62 26.19 -10.37
N LEU A 587 -4.99 26.05 -9.10
CA LEU A 587 -6.10 26.73 -8.45
C LEU A 587 -5.57 27.54 -7.28
N GLY A 588 -6.14 28.72 -7.07
CA GLY A 588 -6.00 29.49 -5.83
C GLY A 588 -7.36 30.06 -5.48
N HIS A 589 -7.68 30.15 -4.20
CA HIS A 589 -8.98 30.63 -3.74
C HIS A 589 -8.87 31.30 -2.39
N ASN A 590 -9.80 32.21 -2.14
CA ASN A 590 -10.04 32.83 -0.86
C ASN A 590 -11.55 33.15 -0.81
N ASP A 591 -12.40 32.44 -0.08
CA ASP A 591 -12.09 31.41 0.94
C ASP A 591 -12.16 29.98 0.36
N GLY A 592 -13.18 29.68 -0.44
CA GLY A 592 -13.42 28.34 -1.00
C GLY A 592 -13.74 28.35 -2.49
N MET A 593 -13.45 27.26 -3.20
CA MET A 593 -13.79 27.14 -4.62
C MET A 593 -14.06 25.70 -5.07
N ALA A 594 -15.14 25.49 -5.83
CA ALA A 594 -15.37 24.27 -6.60
C ALA A 594 -15.25 24.56 -8.10
N VAL A 595 -14.72 23.62 -8.87
CA VAL A 595 -14.44 23.80 -10.30
C VAL A 595 -15.00 22.64 -11.12
N TRP A 596 -15.66 22.98 -12.23
CA TRP A 596 -16.16 22.06 -13.23
C TRP A 596 -15.51 22.32 -14.60
N VAL A 597 -15.22 21.23 -15.32
CA VAL A 597 -14.81 21.27 -16.73
C VAL A 597 -15.78 20.41 -17.53
N ASN A 598 -16.51 21.01 -18.47
CA ASN A 598 -17.54 20.33 -19.25
C ASN A 598 -18.52 19.54 -18.35
N ARG A 599 -18.94 20.12 -17.22
CA ARG A 599 -19.77 19.51 -16.16
C ARG A 599 -19.14 18.39 -15.33
N GLN A 600 -17.91 17.98 -15.62
CA GLN A 600 -17.15 17.15 -14.69
C GLN A 600 -16.71 18.00 -13.50
N LEU A 601 -17.13 17.65 -12.28
CA LEU A 601 -16.54 18.22 -11.07
C LEU A 601 -15.08 17.76 -10.98
N VAL A 602 -14.13 18.68 -11.13
CA VAL A 602 -12.68 18.38 -11.08
C VAL A 602 -12.04 18.80 -9.75
N HIS A 603 -12.73 19.63 -8.98
CA HIS A 603 -12.33 20.02 -7.63
C HIS A 603 -13.57 20.46 -6.84
N ARG A 604 -13.82 19.86 -5.69
CA ARG A 604 -14.96 20.17 -4.81
C ARG A 604 -14.64 21.31 -3.84
N GLY A 605 -13.37 21.51 -3.52
CA GLY A 605 -12.92 22.53 -2.57
C GLY A 605 -13.39 22.20 -1.17
N VAL A 606 -13.05 21.02 -0.64
CA VAL A 606 -13.37 20.63 0.75
C VAL A 606 -12.38 21.21 1.76
N TYR A 607 -11.18 21.57 1.30
CA TYR A 607 -10.07 21.98 2.15
C TYR A 607 -9.99 23.51 2.30
N TYR A 608 -9.94 24.00 3.54
CA TYR A 608 -9.57 25.38 3.87
C TYR A 608 -8.08 25.50 4.15
N ALA A 609 -7.42 26.49 3.54
CA ALA A 609 -6.05 26.84 3.92
C ALA A 609 -6.01 27.33 5.36
N THR A 610 -4.94 26.98 6.09
CA THR A 610 -4.82 27.25 7.52
C THR A 610 -3.63 28.14 7.85
N ALA A 611 -3.66 28.74 9.05
CA ALA A 611 -2.55 29.43 9.68
C ALA A 611 -1.93 30.57 8.84
N ARG A 612 -0.79 30.33 8.19
CA ARG A 612 0.01 31.41 7.59
C ARG A 612 -0.62 31.93 6.29
N TRP A 613 -1.33 31.07 5.55
CA TRP A 613 -1.95 31.42 4.27
C TRP A 613 -3.47 31.50 4.33
N GLU A 614 -4.04 31.30 5.52
CA GLU A 614 -5.43 31.62 5.81
C GLU A 614 -5.77 33.06 5.37
N ASP A 615 -6.88 33.18 4.65
CA ASP A 615 -7.40 34.41 4.04
C ASP A 615 -6.45 35.14 3.06
N LYS A 616 -5.47 34.47 2.43
CA LYS A 616 -4.59 35.14 1.46
C LYS A 616 -5.05 34.94 0.02
N ASN A 617 -5.05 36.03 -0.75
CA ASN A 617 -5.28 36.01 -2.20
C ASN A 617 -4.08 35.44 -2.97
N LEU A 618 -3.79 34.15 -2.74
CA LEU A 618 -2.66 33.46 -3.34
C LEU A 618 -3.10 32.68 -4.59
N PRO A 619 -2.37 32.82 -5.72
CA PRO A 619 -2.51 31.89 -6.82
C PRO A 619 -1.77 30.58 -6.54
N ASP A 620 -2.11 29.55 -7.33
CA ASP A 620 -1.42 28.24 -7.38
C ASP A 620 -1.22 27.61 -5.99
N MET A 621 -2.30 27.55 -5.21
CA MET A 621 -2.32 26.90 -3.91
C MET A 621 -2.43 25.38 -4.03
N VAL A 622 -3.12 24.91 -5.08
CA VAL A 622 -3.38 23.49 -5.29
C VAL A 622 -3.43 23.16 -6.78
N MET A 623 -2.99 21.96 -7.14
CA MET A 623 -3.08 21.46 -8.51
C MET A 623 -4.21 20.44 -8.65
N SER A 624 -5.05 20.60 -9.67
CA SER A 624 -6.01 19.61 -10.16
C SER A 624 -5.72 19.30 -11.64
N ARG A 625 -6.64 18.60 -12.33
CA ARG A 625 -6.54 18.25 -13.74
C ARG A 625 -7.75 18.72 -14.55
N ALA A 626 -7.50 19.20 -15.76
CA ALA A 626 -8.53 19.48 -16.74
C ALA A 626 -8.42 18.50 -17.91
N ARG A 627 -9.44 17.67 -18.15
CA ARG A 627 -9.53 16.94 -19.43
C ARG A 627 -10.17 17.85 -20.46
N LEU A 628 -9.34 18.46 -21.30
CA LEU A 628 -9.79 19.32 -22.40
C LEU A 628 -10.06 18.45 -23.63
N ARG A 629 -11.30 18.45 -24.10
CA ARG A 629 -11.67 17.86 -25.39
C ARG A 629 -11.33 18.84 -26.51
N ARG A 630 -11.23 18.33 -27.73
CA ARG A 630 -11.10 19.18 -28.92
C ARG A 630 -12.33 20.09 -29.03
N GLY A 631 -12.12 21.38 -29.30
CA GLY A 631 -13.19 22.39 -29.34
C GLY A 631 -13.20 23.31 -28.10
N TRP A 632 -14.30 24.02 -27.89
CA TRP A 632 -14.48 24.93 -26.75
C TRP A 632 -15.00 24.21 -25.50
N ASN A 633 -14.17 24.13 -24.47
CA ASN A 633 -14.48 23.53 -23.18
C ASN A 633 -15.04 24.57 -22.23
N ARG A 634 -16.14 24.26 -21.54
CA ARG A 634 -16.71 25.14 -20.51
C ARG A 634 -15.96 24.92 -19.21
N ILE A 635 -15.47 25.99 -18.60
CA ILE A 635 -14.93 25.98 -17.24
C ILE A 635 -15.83 26.84 -16.36
N GLU A 636 -16.22 26.29 -15.22
CA GLU A 636 -17.02 26.98 -14.21
C GLU A 636 -16.35 26.85 -12.86
N ALA A 637 -16.24 27.96 -12.15
CA ALA A 637 -15.76 28.03 -10.79
C ALA A 637 -16.86 28.65 -9.92
N ILE A 638 -17.30 27.94 -8.90
CA ILE A 638 -18.14 28.51 -7.84
C ILE A 638 -17.20 28.86 -6.71
N VAL A 639 -17.22 30.12 -6.29
CA VAL A 639 -16.31 30.69 -5.30
C VAL A 639 -17.15 31.17 -4.13
N GLU A 640 -16.69 30.83 -2.93
CA GLU A 640 -17.29 31.20 -1.66
C GLU A 640 -16.45 32.29 -0.99
N GLY A 641 -17.12 33.27 -0.38
CA GLY A 641 -16.49 34.31 0.43
C GLY A 641 -17.22 34.51 1.75
N TRP A 642 -16.45 34.77 2.80
CA TRP A 642 -16.90 34.92 4.19
C TRP A 642 -16.65 36.32 4.74
N PRO A 643 -17.24 36.66 5.91
CA PRO A 643 -17.06 37.98 6.47
C PRO A 643 -15.73 37.99 7.21
N ALA A 644 -14.75 38.66 6.63
CA ALA A 644 -13.41 38.78 7.16
C ALA A 644 -13.36 39.16 8.66
N PRO A 645 -12.32 38.75 9.40
CA PRO A 645 -11.56 39.75 10.14
C PRO A 645 -10.75 40.59 9.13
N ARG A 646 -11.39 41.69 8.67
CA ARG A 646 -10.82 42.93 8.12
C ARG A 646 -9.78 42.81 6.98
N GLU A 647 -10.18 43.27 5.80
CA GLU A 647 -9.33 43.74 4.66
C GLU A 647 -8.88 42.73 3.58
N LYS A 648 -9.03 41.42 3.76
CA LYS A 648 -8.29 40.46 2.92
C LYS A 648 -8.98 39.99 1.61
N GLY A 649 -10.24 40.33 1.40
CA GLY A 649 -10.96 40.09 0.14
C GLY A 649 -11.37 38.64 -0.09
N TRP A 650 -12.00 38.37 -1.22
CA TRP A 650 -12.40 37.04 -1.66
C TRP A 650 -12.23 36.95 -3.19
N GLY A 651 -12.00 35.76 -3.71
CA GLY A 651 -11.71 35.56 -5.12
C GLY A 651 -11.02 34.25 -5.42
N PHE A 652 -10.46 34.17 -6.62
CA PHE A 652 -9.89 32.93 -7.12
C PHE A 652 -8.83 33.16 -8.20
N SER A 653 -8.07 32.12 -8.53
CA SER A 653 -7.19 32.07 -9.69
C SER A 653 -7.28 30.69 -10.33
N LEU A 654 -7.12 30.65 -11.66
CA LEU A 654 -7.03 29.40 -12.40
C LEU A 654 -5.98 29.55 -13.51
N ARG A 655 -5.05 28.60 -13.58
CA ARG A 655 -4.01 28.53 -14.62
C ARG A 655 -3.97 27.14 -15.24
N LEU A 656 -3.80 27.09 -16.57
CA LEU A 656 -3.71 25.83 -17.32
C LEU A 656 -2.33 25.66 -17.96
N THR A 657 -1.60 24.61 -17.56
CA THR A 657 -0.26 24.31 -18.09
C THR A 657 -0.14 22.86 -18.56
N SER A 658 0.92 22.55 -19.31
CA SER A 658 1.38 21.17 -19.46
C SER A 658 1.84 20.61 -18.12
N TRP A 659 2.08 19.30 -18.08
CA TRP A 659 2.62 18.61 -16.90
C TRP A 659 4.05 19.01 -16.56
N GLU A 660 4.80 19.54 -17.52
CA GLU A 660 6.13 20.12 -17.28
C GLU A 660 6.05 21.62 -16.93
N ASN A 661 4.88 22.09 -16.48
CA ASN A 661 4.62 23.48 -16.11
C ASN A 661 4.96 24.50 -17.21
N ARG A 662 4.57 24.19 -18.46
CA ARG A 662 4.72 25.09 -19.62
C ARG A 662 3.36 25.52 -20.16
N GLU A 663 3.33 26.61 -20.91
CA GLU A 663 2.14 26.98 -21.68
C GLU A 663 1.74 25.84 -22.63
N ILE A 664 0.43 25.62 -22.78
CA ILE A 664 -0.10 24.65 -23.74
C ILE A 664 -0.31 25.37 -25.07
N PRO A 665 0.40 24.97 -26.15
CA PRO A 665 0.26 25.63 -27.44
C PRO A 665 -1.17 25.54 -28.01
N GLY A 666 -1.68 26.67 -28.47
CA GLY A 666 -2.97 26.76 -29.18
C GLY A 666 -4.21 26.83 -28.29
N LEU A 667 -4.06 26.96 -26.95
CA LEU A 667 -5.20 27.32 -26.11
C LEU A 667 -5.66 28.75 -26.42
N ALA A 668 -6.97 28.96 -26.41
CA ALA A 668 -7.58 30.29 -26.54
C ALA A 668 -8.75 30.43 -25.57
N PHE A 669 -9.05 31.67 -25.17
CA PHE A 669 -10.01 31.96 -24.11
C PHE A 669 -11.05 32.98 -24.56
N ARG A 670 -12.32 32.74 -24.21
CA ARG A 670 -13.39 33.73 -24.36
C ARG A 670 -14.44 33.60 -23.26
N VAL A 671 -15.18 34.68 -23.03
CA VAL A 671 -16.33 34.70 -22.10
C VAL A 671 -17.68 34.58 -22.82
N THR A 672 -17.69 34.76 -24.14
CA THR A 672 -18.88 34.59 -24.97
C THR A 672 -19.11 33.11 -25.27
N ASP A 673 -20.38 32.73 -25.23
CA ASP A 673 -20.80 31.35 -25.48
C ASP A 673 -20.51 30.94 -26.95
N PRO A 674 -19.72 29.87 -27.22
CA PRO A 674 -19.62 29.24 -28.53
C PRO A 674 -20.97 28.84 -29.11
N ALA A 675 -21.01 28.80 -30.45
CA ALA A 675 -22.03 28.04 -31.16
C ALA A 675 -21.98 26.56 -30.74
N GLU A 676 -23.13 25.89 -30.71
CA GLU A 676 -23.27 24.54 -30.12
C GLU A 676 -22.33 23.52 -30.77
N GLU A 677 -22.17 23.60 -32.10
CA GLU A 677 -21.28 22.76 -32.90
C GLU A 677 -19.78 22.96 -32.63
N GLU A 678 -19.39 24.08 -32.01
CA GLU A 678 -18.00 24.34 -31.64
C GLU A 678 -17.66 23.88 -30.21
N ARG A 679 -18.67 23.49 -29.42
CA ARG A 679 -18.52 23.07 -28.03
C ARG A 679 -17.86 21.71 -27.96
N ALA A 680 -16.98 21.56 -26.97
CA ALA A 680 -16.55 20.26 -26.51
C ALA A 680 -17.74 19.48 -25.95
N PRO A 681 -17.80 18.15 -26.16
CA PRO A 681 -18.80 17.31 -25.51
C PRO A 681 -18.76 17.44 -23.99
N GLU A 682 -19.94 17.42 -23.37
CA GLU A 682 -20.08 17.35 -21.91
C GLU A 682 -19.52 16.03 -21.38
N TYR A 683 -19.08 16.02 -20.13
CA TYR A 683 -18.66 14.81 -19.43
C TYR A 683 -19.88 13.95 -19.10
N GLU A 684 -19.81 12.69 -19.49
CA GLU A 684 -20.75 11.65 -19.09
C GLU A 684 -20.10 10.78 -18.00
N PRO A 685 -20.65 10.74 -16.78
CA PRO A 685 -20.12 9.87 -15.74
C PRO A 685 -20.27 8.40 -16.13
N PRO A 686 -19.34 7.52 -15.71
CA PRO A 686 -19.48 6.09 -15.92
C PRO A 686 -20.78 5.59 -15.24
N ALA A 687 -21.55 4.78 -15.95
CA ALA A 687 -22.85 4.29 -15.49
C ALA A 687 -22.72 3.01 -14.64
N ALA A 688 -23.40 2.97 -13.50
CA ALA A 688 -23.56 1.75 -12.71
C ALA A 688 -24.27 0.62 -13.51
N GLY A 689 -24.01 -0.63 -13.13
CA GLY A 689 -24.60 -1.81 -13.76
C GLY A 689 -23.96 -2.27 -15.07
N ARG A 690 -22.86 -1.62 -15.49
CA ARG A 690 -22.02 -2.09 -16.60
C ARG A 690 -20.77 -2.78 -16.08
N TYR A 691 -20.18 -3.64 -16.92
CA TYR A 691 -18.86 -4.17 -16.68
C TYR A 691 -17.79 -3.28 -17.30
N TYR A 692 -16.67 -3.14 -16.58
CA TYR A 692 -15.50 -2.38 -16.96
C TYR A 692 -14.29 -3.31 -17.05
N ASP A 693 -13.48 -3.14 -18.10
CA ASP A 693 -12.20 -3.85 -18.22
C ASP A 693 -11.14 -3.17 -17.35
N TRP A 694 -10.60 -3.91 -16.39
CA TRP A 694 -9.56 -3.45 -15.49
C TRP A 694 -8.28 -3.04 -16.22
N ALA A 695 -7.94 -3.68 -17.35
CA ALA A 695 -6.78 -3.30 -18.14
C ALA A 695 -6.91 -1.86 -18.67
N GLU A 696 -8.13 -1.42 -18.97
CA GLU A 696 -8.43 -0.06 -19.43
C GLU A 696 -8.62 0.91 -18.26
N ALA A 697 -9.26 0.46 -17.18
CA ALA A 697 -9.63 1.31 -16.05
C ALA A 697 -8.52 1.52 -15.02
N SER A 698 -7.63 0.54 -14.80
CA SER A 698 -6.68 0.51 -13.67
C SER A 698 -5.82 1.78 -13.51
N GLY A 699 -5.44 2.43 -14.61
CA GLY A 699 -4.66 3.65 -14.60
C GLY A 699 -5.40 4.90 -14.08
N ASN A 700 -6.73 4.88 -14.02
CA ASN A 700 -7.57 6.02 -13.63
C ASN A 700 -9.00 5.59 -13.18
N TYR A 701 -9.14 4.49 -12.45
CA TYR A 701 -10.45 3.87 -12.26
C TYR A 701 -11.45 4.75 -11.47
N HIS A 702 -10.98 5.69 -10.65
CA HIS A 702 -11.84 6.72 -10.04
C HIS A 702 -12.61 7.56 -11.09
N ASP A 703 -11.95 7.79 -12.23
CA ASP A 703 -12.46 8.40 -13.48
C ASP A 703 -13.41 7.56 -14.33
N SER A 704 -13.00 6.31 -14.53
CA SER A 704 -13.50 5.46 -15.61
C SER A 704 -14.50 4.41 -15.15
N ALA A 705 -14.66 4.22 -13.85
CA ALA A 705 -15.65 3.34 -13.25
C ALA A 705 -16.53 4.11 -12.25
N PRO A 706 -17.78 3.70 -12.00
CA PRO A 706 -18.66 4.41 -11.09
C PRO A 706 -18.27 4.15 -9.63
N ARG A 707 -18.37 5.20 -8.81
CA ARG A 707 -18.51 5.03 -7.36
C ARG A 707 -19.92 4.49 -7.09
N LEU A 708 -20.02 3.28 -6.56
CA LEU A 708 -21.29 2.63 -6.29
C LEU A 708 -21.92 3.18 -4.99
N SER A 709 -23.19 3.55 -5.07
CA SER A 709 -24.05 3.84 -3.92
C SER A 709 -24.81 2.59 -3.48
N ASP A 710 -25.46 2.64 -2.32
CA ASP A 710 -26.38 1.57 -1.89
C ASP A 710 -27.50 1.34 -2.92
N ALA A 711 -28.00 2.41 -3.56
CA ALA A 711 -29.02 2.31 -4.60
C ALA A 711 -28.49 1.56 -5.84
N ASP A 712 -27.23 1.80 -6.22
CA ASP A 712 -26.59 1.09 -7.34
C ASP A 712 -26.42 -0.40 -7.01
N LEU A 713 -25.99 -0.74 -5.79
CA LEU A 713 -25.87 -2.13 -5.35
C LEU A 713 -27.23 -2.86 -5.39
N GLN A 714 -28.30 -2.22 -4.95
CA GLN A 714 -29.66 -2.77 -5.02
C GLN A 714 -30.12 -2.95 -6.47
N ALA A 715 -29.84 -1.99 -7.35
CA ALA A 715 -30.18 -2.07 -8.76
C ALA A 715 -29.40 -3.18 -9.49
N ILE A 716 -28.12 -3.34 -9.19
CA ILE A 716 -27.24 -4.37 -9.77
C ILE A 716 -27.68 -5.78 -9.34
N THR A 717 -28.00 -5.95 -8.05
CA THR A 717 -28.27 -7.28 -7.47
C THR A 717 -29.74 -7.67 -7.47
N GLY A 718 -30.66 -6.70 -7.59
CA GLY A 718 -32.08 -6.89 -7.36
C GLY A 718 -32.46 -7.11 -5.88
N VAL A 719 -31.52 -6.99 -4.95
CA VAL A 719 -31.75 -7.23 -3.52
C VAL A 719 -32.15 -5.93 -2.83
N ALA A 720 -33.42 -5.82 -2.44
CA ALA A 720 -33.91 -4.65 -1.70
C ALA A 720 -33.22 -4.49 -0.34
N GLY A 721 -32.80 -3.27 -0.01
CA GLY A 721 -32.18 -2.95 1.28
C GLY A 721 -30.72 -3.39 1.43
N LEU A 722 -30.09 -3.89 0.37
CA LEU A 722 -28.64 -4.12 0.37
C LEU A 722 -27.89 -2.80 0.58
N VAL A 723 -26.99 -2.79 1.55
CA VAL A 723 -26.14 -1.65 1.89
C VAL A 723 -24.69 -2.08 2.07
N ALA A 724 -23.77 -1.16 1.81
CA ALA A 724 -22.36 -1.31 2.17
C ALA A 724 -22.04 -0.51 3.44
N ARG A 725 -21.47 -1.18 4.44
CA ARG A 725 -21.07 -0.55 5.71
C ARG A 725 -19.64 -0.91 6.05
N GLY A 726 -19.04 -0.13 6.93
CA GLY A 726 -17.79 -0.50 7.56
C GLY A 726 -17.32 0.57 8.53
N ALA A 727 -16.29 0.21 9.28
CA ALA A 727 -15.67 1.08 10.27
C ALA A 727 -14.16 0.81 10.27
N ILE A 728 -13.39 1.86 10.55
CA ILE A 728 -11.97 1.76 10.91
C ILE A 728 -11.90 2.11 12.40
N ASP A 729 -11.13 1.34 13.16
CA ASP A 729 -10.89 1.62 14.58
C ASP A 729 -10.03 2.89 14.69
N PRO A 730 -10.53 3.98 15.29
CA PRO A 730 -9.75 5.20 15.43
C PRO A 730 -8.48 5.03 16.30
N ALA A 731 -8.45 4.03 17.19
CA ALA A 731 -7.30 3.76 18.04
C ALA A 731 -6.24 2.89 17.35
N ASP A 732 -6.62 2.15 16.31
CA ASP A 732 -5.70 1.36 15.49
C ASP A 732 -6.25 1.29 14.06
N PRO A 733 -5.83 2.18 13.15
CA PRO A 733 -6.40 2.28 11.80
C PRO A 733 -6.10 1.06 10.92
N THR A 734 -5.38 0.08 11.47
CA THR A 734 -5.19 -1.23 10.84
C THR A 734 -6.31 -2.21 11.10
N ARG A 735 -7.20 -1.84 12.02
CA ARG A 735 -8.37 -2.62 12.39
C ARG A 735 -9.61 -1.95 11.82
N GLY A 736 -10.58 -2.79 11.51
CA GLY A 736 -11.82 -2.36 10.92
C GLY A 736 -12.54 -3.53 10.30
N HIS A 737 -13.68 -3.24 9.71
CA HIS A 737 -14.41 -4.20 8.90
C HIS A 737 -15.13 -3.50 7.77
N VAL A 738 -15.45 -4.27 6.74
CA VAL A 738 -16.38 -3.91 5.68
C VAL A 738 -17.44 -4.99 5.63
N ALA A 739 -18.69 -4.62 5.40
CA ALA A 739 -19.78 -5.57 5.26
C ALA A 739 -20.74 -5.14 4.16
N LEU A 740 -21.15 -6.10 3.35
CA LEU A 740 -22.31 -5.99 2.48
C LEU A 740 -23.47 -6.74 3.13
N GLY A 741 -24.63 -6.13 3.32
CA GLY A 741 -25.73 -6.88 3.91
C GLY A 741 -27.07 -6.18 3.83
N VAL A 742 -28.11 -6.95 4.17
CA VAL A 742 -29.46 -6.42 4.34
C VAL A 742 -29.73 -6.35 5.84
N PRO A 743 -30.16 -5.19 6.37
CA PRO A 743 -30.56 -5.08 7.76
C PRO A 743 -31.56 -6.19 8.14
N GLU A 744 -31.39 -6.79 9.32
CA GLU A 744 -32.28 -7.83 9.86
C GLU A 744 -32.28 -9.19 9.12
N ALA A 745 -31.49 -9.37 8.07
CA ALA A 745 -31.35 -10.69 7.45
C ALA A 745 -30.73 -11.69 8.44
N ALA A 746 -31.23 -12.93 8.43
CA ALA A 746 -30.74 -14.00 9.30
C ALA A 746 -29.38 -14.54 8.82
N ALA A 747 -28.55 -14.98 9.77
CA ALA A 747 -27.30 -15.68 9.46
C ALA A 747 -27.57 -16.95 8.64
N GLY A 748 -26.65 -17.28 7.73
CA GLY A 748 -26.73 -18.47 6.89
C GLY A 748 -25.40 -18.75 6.19
N PRO A 749 -25.33 -19.78 5.34
CA PRO A 749 -24.13 -20.04 4.56
C PRO A 749 -23.72 -18.81 3.74
N GLY A 750 -22.45 -18.41 3.83
CA GLY A 750 -21.92 -17.21 3.18
C GLY A 750 -22.49 -15.86 3.66
N TYR A 751 -23.38 -15.86 4.67
CA TYR A 751 -23.98 -14.65 5.22
C TYR A 751 -23.88 -14.58 6.74
N ARG A 752 -23.24 -13.53 7.22
CA ARG A 752 -23.05 -13.20 8.61
C ARG A 752 -23.79 -11.93 8.97
N VAL A 753 -24.50 -11.97 10.09
CA VAL A 753 -25.13 -10.80 10.68
C VAL A 753 -24.04 -9.91 11.28
N LEU A 754 -23.96 -8.67 10.82
CA LEU A 754 -23.04 -7.70 11.40
C LEU A 754 -23.58 -7.24 12.75
N PRO A 755 -22.78 -7.29 13.83
CA PRO A 755 -23.17 -6.70 15.10
C PRO A 755 -23.22 -5.17 14.99
N GLU A 756 -24.02 -4.53 15.84
CA GLU A 756 -24.09 -3.05 15.88
C GLU A 756 -22.73 -2.41 16.20
N THR A 757 -21.94 -3.08 17.03
CA THR A 757 -20.59 -2.67 17.42
C THR A 757 -19.61 -3.81 17.15
N TRP A 758 -18.59 -3.52 16.33
CA TRP A 758 -17.53 -4.47 16.02
C TRP A 758 -16.60 -4.69 17.23
N ASP A 759 -16.54 -5.92 17.70
CA ASP A 759 -15.58 -6.41 18.69
C ASP A 759 -14.73 -7.50 18.04
N ARG A 760 -13.45 -7.23 17.80
CA ARG A 760 -12.55 -8.18 17.15
C ARG A 760 -12.45 -9.54 17.87
N GLN A 761 -12.44 -9.56 19.20
CA GLN A 761 -12.26 -10.83 19.93
C GLN A 761 -13.47 -11.74 19.77
N ARG A 762 -14.66 -11.14 19.64
CA ARG A 762 -15.92 -11.85 19.48
C ARG A 762 -16.30 -12.08 18.01
N ASP A 763 -16.03 -11.11 17.15
CA ASP A 763 -16.59 -11.00 15.80
C ASP A 763 -15.60 -11.34 14.69
N THR A 764 -14.33 -11.60 14.98
CA THR A 764 -13.42 -12.18 13.99
C THR A 764 -13.78 -13.66 13.81
N ASP A 765 -14.23 -14.05 12.62
CA ASP A 765 -14.35 -15.45 12.16
C ASP A 765 -13.39 -15.69 11.01
N TRP A 766 -13.26 -16.90 10.47
CA TRP A 766 -12.31 -17.24 9.38
C TRP A 766 -13.00 -17.69 8.12
N THR A 767 -14.29 -17.37 8.01
CA THR A 767 -15.15 -17.96 7.01
C THR A 767 -15.39 -16.98 5.88
N LEU A 768 -15.24 -17.39 4.63
CA LEU A 768 -15.62 -16.56 3.49
C LEU A 768 -17.11 -16.21 3.60
N ASN A 769 -17.39 -14.93 3.84
CA ASN A 769 -18.75 -14.41 3.95
C ASN A 769 -18.80 -12.94 3.51
N ASN A 770 -19.95 -12.30 3.75
CA ASN A 770 -20.24 -10.92 3.36
C ASN A 770 -19.55 -9.85 4.20
N VAL A 771 -18.77 -10.24 5.21
CA VAL A 771 -18.00 -9.37 6.09
C VAL A 771 -16.52 -9.62 5.86
N MET A 772 -15.74 -8.54 5.75
CA MET A 772 -14.29 -8.54 5.61
C MET A 772 -13.67 -7.88 6.85
N ASP A 773 -12.91 -8.62 7.65
CA ASP A 773 -12.01 -8.07 8.68
C ASP A 773 -10.83 -7.37 7.97
N TRP A 774 -10.82 -6.04 8.07
CA TRP A 774 -9.87 -5.19 7.36
C TRP A 774 -8.41 -5.52 7.65
N SER A 775 -8.12 -5.97 8.88
CA SER A 775 -6.75 -6.26 9.31
C SER A 775 -6.21 -7.55 8.71
N ARG A 776 -7.07 -8.30 8.01
CA ARG A 776 -6.87 -9.72 7.85
C ARG A 776 -7.24 -10.19 6.46
N GLU A 777 -8.49 -10.03 6.08
CA GLU A 777 -9.05 -10.60 4.87
C GLU A 777 -8.88 -9.67 3.69
N ASP A 778 -8.71 -10.26 2.51
CA ASP A 778 -8.53 -9.55 1.25
C ASP A 778 -9.84 -9.24 0.52
N THR A 779 -10.89 -9.98 0.86
CA THR A 779 -12.20 -9.84 0.22
C THR A 779 -13.34 -10.23 1.15
N ALA A 780 -14.51 -9.60 0.95
CA ALA A 780 -15.82 -10.14 1.32
C ALA A 780 -16.56 -10.63 0.07
N ALA A 781 -17.48 -11.58 0.26
CA ALA A 781 -18.37 -12.10 -0.78
C ALA A 781 -19.83 -12.02 -0.35
N TYR A 782 -20.67 -11.32 -1.12
CA TYR A 782 -22.12 -11.28 -0.88
C TYR A 782 -22.85 -12.09 -1.96
N ALA A 783 -23.50 -13.18 -1.55
CA ALA A 783 -24.27 -14.04 -2.45
C ALA A 783 -25.60 -13.40 -2.86
N TYR A 784 -25.93 -13.48 -4.14
CA TYR A 784 -27.23 -13.05 -4.67
C TYR A 784 -27.68 -13.95 -5.83
N ARG A 785 -28.97 -13.87 -6.17
CA ARG A 785 -29.55 -14.57 -7.31
C ARG A 785 -29.83 -13.59 -8.44
N ASN A 786 -29.36 -13.91 -9.64
CA ASN A 786 -29.76 -13.22 -10.86
C ASN A 786 -30.12 -14.30 -11.90
N ASP A 787 -31.28 -14.15 -12.54
CA ASP A 787 -31.84 -15.15 -13.47
C ASP A 787 -31.85 -16.59 -12.92
N GLY A 788 -32.16 -16.73 -11.62
CA GLY A 788 -32.20 -18.01 -10.93
C GLY A 788 -30.83 -18.67 -10.68
N ARG A 789 -29.71 -18.03 -11.05
CA ARG A 789 -28.34 -18.52 -10.83
C ARG A 789 -27.67 -17.82 -9.66
N TRP A 790 -26.82 -18.54 -8.93
CA TRP A 790 -26.02 -17.95 -7.85
C TRP A 790 -24.87 -17.12 -8.42
N ARG A 791 -24.73 -15.90 -7.89
CA ARG A 791 -23.63 -14.97 -8.15
C ARG A 791 -23.14 -14.41 -6.83
N ALA A 792 -21.95 -13.81 -6.84
CA ALA A 792 -21.37 -13.14 -5.70
C ALA A 792 -20.86 -11.76 -6.10
N LEU A 793 -21.15 -10.76 -5.27
CA LEU A 793 -20.39 -9.52 -5.28
C LEU A 793 -19.13 -9.73 -4.46
N LEU A 794 -17.97 -9.68 -5.10
CA LEU A 794 -16.69 -9.63 -4.42
C LEU A 794 -16.30 -8.18 -4.16
N VAL A 795 -16.02 -7.86 -2.90
CA VAL A 795 -15.49 -6.57 -2.48
C VAL A 795 -14.02 -6.77 -2.13
N LEU A 796 -13.14 -6.26 -2.98
CA LEU A 796 -11.70 -6.50 -2.88
C LEU A 796 -10.99 -5.32 -2.21
N ARG A 797 -9.96 -5.60 -1.40
CA ARG A 797 -8.97 -4.59 -0.99
C ARG A 797 -8.02 -4.24 -2.14
N PRO A 798 -7.46 -3.02 -2.20
CA PRO A 798 -6.52 -2.61 -3.24
C PRO A 798 -5.32 -3.53 -3.46
N GLU A 799 -4.76 -4.07 -2.39
CA GLU A 799 -3.64 -5.01 -2.40
C GLU A 799 -3.99 -6.33 -3.12
N ALA A 800 -5.27 -6.70 -3.07
CA ALA A 800 -5.79 -7.97 -3.57
C ALA A 800 -6.27 -7.90 -5.03
N TYR A 801 -6.44 -6.70 -5.60
CA TYR A 801 -7.03 -6.49 -6.94
C TYR A 801 -6.41 -7.41 -7.98
N ARG A 802 -5.08 -7.37 -8.14
CA ARG A 802 -4.41 -8.16 -9.19
C ARG A 802 -4.56 -9.66 -8.96
N ALA A 803 -4.43 -10.12 -7.71
CA ALA A 803 -4.50 -11.55 -7.41
C ALA A 803 -5.89 -12.11 -7.71
N TYR A 804 -6.95 -11.45 -7.26
CA TYR A 804 -8.32 -11.92 -7.48
C TYR A 804 -8.78 -11.71 -8.93
N LEU A 805 -8.43 -10.60 -9.58
CA LEU A 805 -8.82 -10.39 -10.97
C LEU A 805 -8.15 -11.36 -11.96
N GLU A 806 -6.96 -11.90 -11.62
CA GLU A 806 -6.21 -12.82 -12.48
C GLU A 806 -6.34 -14.30 -12.08
N LEU A 807 -6.54 -14.61 -10.79
CA LEU A 807 -6.43 -15.97 -10.25
C LEU A 807 -7.73 -16.51 -9.66
N LEU A 808 -8.84 -15.75 -9.66
CA LEU A 808 -10.10 -16.22 -9.10
C LEU A 808 -10.54 -17.55 -9.74
N ASN A 809 -10.75 -18.55 -8.89
CA ASN A 809 -11.22 -19.88 -9.23
C ASN A 809 -12.76 -19.89 -9.21
N GLU A 810 -13.36 -19.42 -10.30
CA GLU A 810 -14.81 -19.42 -10.42
C GLU A 810 -15.37 -20.84 -10.63
N ALA A 811 -16.63 -21.00 -10.25
CA ALA A 811 -17.37 -22.24 -10.50
C ALA A 811 -17.53 -22.50 -12.01
N PRO A 812 -17.65 -23.76 -12.46
CA PRO A 812 -17.74 -24.11 -13.88
C PRO A 812 -18.85 -23.36 -14.65
N GLU A 813 -19.94 -23.01 -13.96
CA GLU A 813 -21.09 -22.29 -14.50
C GLU A 813 -20.76 -20.84 -14.90
N ALA A 814 -19.61 -20.29 -14.44
CA ALA A 814 -19.17 -18.94 -14.80
C ALA A 814 -19.10 -18.76 -16.33
N LYS A 815 -18.60 -19.77 -17.06
CA LYS A 815 -18.51 -19.72 -18.52
C LYS A 815 -19.89 -19.59 -19.17
N GLU A 816 -20.91 -20.25 -18.62
CA GLU A 816 -22.28 -20.11 -19.12
C GLU A 816 -22.90 -18.75 -18.78
N MET A 817 -22.55 -18.17 -17.63
CA MET A 817 -23.11 -16.89 -17.15
C MET A 817 -22.48 -15.68 -17.82
N PHE A 818 -21.18 -15.71 -18.07
CA PHE A 818 -20.39 -14.56 -18.49
C PHE A 818 -19.72 -14.74 -19.86
N GLY A 819 -19.88 -15.90 -20.48
CA GLY A 819 -19.18 -16.24 -21.73
C GLY A 819 -17.68 -16.35 -21.50
N GLU A 820 -16.90 -15.62 -22.32
CA GLU A 820 -15.43 -15.57 -22.22
C GLU A 820 -14.93 -14.39 -21.36
N LEU A 821 -15.83 -13.63 -20.74
CA LEU A 821 -15.45 -12.52 -19.86
C LEU A 821 -14.78 -13.05 -18.59
N ARG A 822 -13.56 -12.60 -18.35
CA ARG A 822 -12.80 -12.91 -17.13
C ARG A 822 -13.22 -12.01 -15.97
N PRO A 823 -12.89 -12.34 -14.70
CA PRO A 823 -13.09 -11.44 -13.56
C PRO A 823 -12.56 -10.02 -13.78
N SER A 824 -11.36 -9.88 -14.37
CA SER A 824 -10.77 -8.59 -14.74
C SER A 824 -11.62 -7.74 -15.70
N GLN A 825 -12.61 -8.32 -16.36
CA GLN A 825 -13.48 -7.67 -17.34
C GLN A 825 -14.92 -7.51 -16.83
N ARG A 826 -15.14 -7.79 -15.53
CA ARG A 826 -16.44 -7.76 -14.86
C ARG A 826 -16.39 -6.89 -13.59
N VAL A 827 -15.54 -5.87 -13.62
CA VAL A 827 -15.51 -4.83 -12.59
C VAL A 827 -16.79 -4.01 -12.71
N LEU A 828 -17.53 -3.85 -11.62
CA LEU A 828 -18.78 -3.08 -11.58
C LEU A 828 -18.57 -1.62 -11.19
N GLY A 829 -17.50 -1.34 -10.44
CA GLY A 829 -17.23 -0.02 -9.86
C GLY A 829 -16.41 -0.14 -8.58
N TYR A 830 -16.49 0.89 -7.73
CA TYR A 830 -15.81 0.91 -6.44
C TYR A 830 -16.67 1.51 -5.31
N LEU A 831 -16.33 1.19 -4.07
CA LEU A 831 -16.94 1.71 -2.84
C LEU A 831 -15.94 2.55 -2.03
N TYR A 832 -16.46 3.46 -1.18
CA TYR A 832 -15.67 4.15 -0.15
C TYR A 832 -16.16 3.75 1.24
N ILE A 833 -15.28 3.13 2.03
CA ILE A 833 -15.64 2.62 3.37
C ILE A 833 -14.53 2.93 4.39
N PRO A 834 -14.87 3.44 5.60
CA PRO A 834 -16.09 4.18 5.91
C PRO A 834 -16.13 5.51 5.12
N PRO A 835 -17.27 6.17 4.95
CA PRO A 835 -17.30 7.52 4.39
C PRO A 835 -16.58 8.49 5.35
N GLY A 836 -15.50 9.15 4.91
CA GLY A 836 -14.76 10.13 5.73
C GLY A 836 -13.29 10.30 5.36
N SER A 837 -12.53 10.99 6.22
CA SER A 837 -11.10 11.28 6.05
C SER A 837 -10.20 10.04 5.96
N SER A 838 -10.65 8.93 6.53
CA SER A 838 -9.95 7.64 6.50
C SER A 838 -10.57 6.64 5.51
N ALA A 839 -11.47 7.09 4.62
CA ALA A 839 -12.13 6.22 3.66
C ALA A 839 -11.12 5.44 2.81
N ARG A 840 -11.45 4.19 2.51
CA ARG A 840 -10.67 3.34 1.61
C ARG A 840 -11.47 2.98 0.38
N THR A 841 -10.80 2.94 -0.75
CA THR A 841 -11.39 2.49 -2.01
C THR A 841 -11.39 0.97 -2.08
N LEU A 842 -12.55 0.38 -2.35
CA LEU A 842 -12.70 -1.07 -2.56
C LEU A 842 -13.29 -1.35 -3.93
N LEU A 843 -12.71 -2.28 -4.67
CA LEU A 843 -13.22 -2.66 -5.99
C LEU A 843 -14.37 -3.66 -5.83
N VAL A 844 -15.42 -3.50 -6.63
CA VAL A 844 -16.54 -4.44 -6.66
C VAL A 844 -16.53 -5.21 -7.97
N VAL A 845 -16.51 -6.54 -7.86
CA VAL A 845 -16.41 -7.46 -9.00
C VAL A 845 -17.56 -8.45 -8.95
N ASP A 846 -18.18 -8.69 -10.11
CA ASP A 846 -19.21 -9.74 -10.24
C ASP A 846 -18.54 -11.10 -10.47
N ALA A 847 -18.88 -12.10 -9.67
CA ALA A 847 -18.27 -13.42 -9.69
C ALA A 847 -19.30 -14.56 -9.65
N ALA A 848 -18.94 -15.72 -10.20
CA ALA A 848 -19.69 -16.97 -10.03
C ALA A 848 -18.94 -17.90 -9.08
N LEU A 849 -19.33 -17.88 -7.80
CA LEU A 849 -18.80 -18.78 -6.77
C LEU A 849 -19.70 -19.99 -6.50
N GLY A 850 -20.85 -20.08 -7.17
CA GLY A 850 -21.84 -21.12 -6.90
C GLY A 850 -22.63 -20.88 -5.61
N ASP A 851 -23.25 -21.95 -5.10
CA ASP A 851 -24.04 -21.90 -3.87
C ASP A 851 -23.16 -21.55 -2.66
N PRO A 852 -23.56 -20.57 -1.83
CA PRO A 852 -22.78 -20.18 -0.66
C PRO A 852 -22.58 -21.30 0.37
N ALA A 853 -23.39 -22.36 0.36
CA ALA A 853 -23.16 -23.56 1.17
C ALA A 853 -21.96 -24.41 0.70
N GLY A 854 -21.51 -24.21 -0.54
CA GLY A 854 -20.36 -24.90 -1.14
C GLY A 854 -19.13 -24.02 -1.30
N TRP A 855 -19.15 -22.79 -0.79
CA TRP A 855 -17.99 -21.91 -0.83
C TRP A 855 -16.81 -22.51 -0.04
N PRO A 856 -15.56 -22.18 -0.42
CA PRO A 856 -14.41 -22.56 0.38
C PRO A 856 -14.53 -21.97 1.79
N VAL A 857 -13.81 -22.60 2.74
CA VAL A 857 -13.83 -22.15 4.13
C VAL A 857 -13.37 -20.70 4.22
N ASP A 858 -12.25 -20.34 3.59
CA ASP A 858 -11.71 -18.98 3.64
C ASP A 858 -11.43 -18.44 2.22
N GLU A 859 -11.13 -17.15 2.15
CA GLU A 859 -10.97 -16.39 0.91
C GLU A 859 -9.73 -16.80 0.10
N GLU A 860 -8.68 -17.29 0.74
CA GLU A 860 -7.44 -17.68 0.06
C GLU A 860 -7.65 -18.87 -0.88
N ASP A 861 -8.61 -19.75 -0.58
CA ASP A 861 -8.99 -20.88 -1.43
C ASP A 861 -9.88 -20.48 -2.62
N LEU A 862 -10.27 -19.20 -2.73
CA LEU A 862 -10.83 -18.65 -3.97
C LEU A 862 -9.78 -18.52 -5.07
N LEU A 863 -8.48 -18.62 -4.76
CA LEU A 863 -7.41 -18.42 -5.73
C LEU A 863 -6.94 -19.76 -6.31
N LYS A 864 -6.88 -19.82 -7.64
CA LYS A 864 -6.33 -20.95 -8.37
C LYS A 864 -4.82 -20.87 -8.43
N LEU A 865 -4.14 -21.92 -7.95
CA LEU A 865 -2.71 -22.11 -8.20
C LEU A 865 -2.46 -22.26 -9.71
N PRO A 866 -1.63 -21.41 -10.33
CA PRO A 866 -1.27 -21.57 -11.73
C PRO A 866 -0.47 -22.86 -11.96
N ILE A 867 -0.86 -23.61 -12.99
CA ILE A 867 -0.17 -24.81 -13.45
C ILE A 867 0.18 -24.60 -14.91
N SER A 868 1.42 -24.91 -15.29
CA SER A 868 1.83 -24.87 -16.70
C SER A 868 1.06 -25.96 -17.45
N GLU A 869 0.12 -25.58 -18.30
CA GLU A 869 -0.51 -26.49 -19.25
C GLU A 869 0.60 -26.91 -20.22
N GLY A 870 0.99 -28.19 -20.18
CA GLY A 870 2.21 -28.71 -20.80
C GLY A 870 2.48 -28.10 -22.17
N MET A 871 3.33 -27.07 -22.20
CA MET A 871 3.68 -26.39 -23.44
C MET A 871 4.49 -27.39 -24.27
N GLU A 872 3.92 -27.88 -25.37
CA GLU A 872 4.70 -28.56 -26.39
C GLU A 872 5.81 -27.60 -26.80
N ILE A 873 7.05 -28.00 -26.51
CA ILE A 873 8.23 -27.19 -26.78
C ILE A 873 8.34 -27.04 -28.31
N LEU A 874 7.74 -25.99 -28.86
CA LEU A 874 8.15 -25.44 -30.14
C LEU A 874 9.52 -24.81 -29.90
N MET A 875 10.57 -25.64 -29.92
CA MET A 875 11.93 -25.12 -29.99
C MET A 875 11.98 -24.24 -31.23
N PRO A 876 12.28 -22.93 -31.10
CA PRO A 876 12.50 -22.12 -32.28
C PRO A 876 13.61 -22.80 -33.09
N PRO A 877 13.45 -22.93 -34.42
CA PRO A 877 14.50 -23.51 -35.26
C PRO A 877 15.81 -22.80 -34.97
N ALA A 878 16.88 -23.60 -34.89
CA ALA A 878 18.21 -23.18 -34.43
C ALA A 878 18.89 -22.21 -35.41
N GLU A 879 18.35 -21.01 -35.60
CA GLU A 879 19.02 -19.91 -36.26
C GLU A 879 19.56 -18.97 -35.18
N ARG A 880 20.82 -19.21 -34.79
CA ARG A 880 21.60 -18.23 -34.02
C ARG A 880 21.97 -17.08 -34.96
N PRO A 881 21.55 -15.83 -34.72
CA PRO A 881 22.23 -14.71 -35.33
C PRO A 881 23.62 -14.60 -34.71
N ALA A 882 24.65 -14.42 -35.53
CA ALA A 882 25.99 -14.13 -35.08
C ALA A 882 25.96 -12.86 -34.21
N ARG A 883 26.28 -13.00 -32.91
CA ARG A 883 26.54 -11.84 -32.03
C ARG A 883 27.82 -11.15 -32.52
N THR A 884 27.69 -10.01 -33.15
CA THR A 884 28.78 -9.05 -33.28
C THR A 884 28.96 -8.31 -31.95
N GLU A 885 30.21 -8.29 -31.49
CA GLU A 885 30.68 -7.54 -30.33
C GLU A 885 30.44 -6.04 -30.51
N THR A 886 29.82 -5.39 -29.52
CA THR A 886 30.21 -4.07 -28.96
C THR A 886 29.15 -3.59 -27.97
N GLN A 887 29.33 -3.91 -26.68
CA GLN A 887 28.77 -3.11 -25.58
C GLN A 887 29.76 -3.08 -24.42
N SER A 888 30.80 -2.27 -24.59
CA SER A 888 31.55 -1.69 -23.47
C SER A 888 30.98 -0.30 -23.22
N GLY A 889 30.39 -0.09 -22.05
CA GLY A 889 30.15 1.25 -21.52
C GLY A 889 28.70 1.53 -21.14
N ILE A 890 28.25 0.96 -20.01
CA ILE A 890 27.41 1.68 -19.05
C ILE A 890 27.86 1.23 -17.66
N ARG A 891 28.71 2.05 -17.02
CA ARG A 891 28.85 2.12 -15.57
C ARG A 891 28.28 3.48 -15.20
N GLU A 892 27.12 3.49 -14.56
CA GLU A 892 26.67 4.50 -13.59
C GLU A 892 25.89 3.76 -12.50
#